data_AF-A0A653RE60-F1
#
_entry.id   AF-A0A653RE60-F1
#
_cell.length_a   1.000
_cell.length_b   1.000
_cell.length_c   1.000
_cell.angle_alpha   90.00
_cell.angle_beta   90.00
_cell.angle_gamma   90.00
#
_symmetry.space_group_name_H-M   'P 1'
#
loop_
_entity.id
_entity.type
_entity.pdbx_description
1 polymer ?
#
loop_
_entity_poly.entity_id
_entity_poly.type
_entity_poly.pdbx_seq_one_letter_code
_entity_poly.pdbx_strand_id
1 'polypeptide(L)'
;MRTLVLLRGLPGAGKSTWIKEQGLEPYTLSADQIRLLTQPPQLSVNGKPEISSKHDHKVWSLLFELLTARMERGDFTVIDATHVTSKSISQYKSLATSYRYRVYVVDFTQVPLETALLQNRGREPHKVVKESVLYQMNERLKTEKVPSWVTVLTPEEYPAIMTYQPRSFDQYEAIHVFGDIHGCYTALNTYLQGDLKENELYIFAGDLLDRGIENKEVLEWMLAHRECRNVIVIEGNHDQHLYKYAHEEKVRSNMFNRHTAPEIAEAGFDLKELRKFVRTFHQLTYFTYHGQTFLVTHGGLAHLPEELLHVSAQQLIHGVGEYSDDIDHLFVQNTSGLDIIQIHGHRNLYRLPIQAAERSYNLEGQVEFGGQLRVLKITAGGIETHEIDNPVYRASENKQPVFVQPNLTLDDFLAHLDQHEYVQELKLPHDISSFNFTKKAFSERQWDEINVKARGLFINMTSKQIVSRSYNKFFNIDERPETRMQHLVNHLQFPVTVYDKANGYLGTVGFNDIKDELVFTSKSYTSHVKQNQHAAWVEELFYATFDDVQVDYIKSYVRDNHVSLVFEVILPEKDPHIITYDHDQLILLDIVKRQLSYEKEPFAEVKRLSEQLGMRCKQQVAVFHDWTSFYKWYQSVSHDDTIKEEGYVIEDNSGFMTKLKLPYYQFWKQMRSIKQRVADKRSTQKYMQALQTAEQARFYTWLLEQDPVNVRNCSIIELRSQFEQTEAGHLNNDGINA
;
A
#
# COMPACT_ATOMS: atom_id res chain seq x y z
N MET A 1 -19.15 -14.50 -9.65
CA MET A 1 -18.40 -15.16 -8.57
C MET A 1 -18.94 -14.80 -7.20
N ARG A 2 -19.30 -13.53 -6.96
CA ARG A 2 -20.00 -13.12 -5.73
C ARG A 2 -21.27 -13.94 -5.51
N THR A 3 -21.19 -14.85 -4.55
CA THR A 3 -22.20 -15.89 -4.34
C THR A 3 -22.53 -15.97 -2.85
N LEU A 4 -23.83 -15.92 -2.58
CA LEU A 4 -24.41 -16.11 -1.26
C LEU A 4 -25.26 -17.38 -1.30
N VAL A 5 -25.01 -18.29 -0.37
CA VAL A 5 -25.75 -19.55 -0.25
C VAL A 5 -26.57 -19.49 1.02
N LEU A 6 -27.88 -19.70 0.92
CA LEU A 6 -28.79 -19.76 2.07
C LEU A 6 -29.23 -21.21 2.25
N LEU A 7 -29.12 -21.76 3.45
CA LEU A 7 -29.62 -23.10 3.71
C LEU A 7 -31.08 -23.05 4.15
N ARG A 8 -31.96 -23.86 3.57
CA ARG A 8 -33.38 -23.93 3.93
C ARG A 8 -33.73 -25.31 4.45
N GLY A 9 -34.40 -25.39 5.59
CA GLY A 9 -34.90 -26.66 6.12
C GLY A 9 -34.95 -26.74 7.65
N LEU A 10 -35.59 -27.79 8.15
CA LEU A 10 -35.82 -27.98 9.58
C LEU A 10 -34.51 -28.15 10.38
N PRO A 11 -34.51 -27.79 11.68
CA PRO A 11 -33.54 -28.34 12.62
C PRO A 11 -33.53 -29.88 12.52
N GLY A 12 -32.34 -30.48 12.45
CA GLY A 12 -32.22 -31.94 12.23
C GLY A 12 -32.40 -32.40 10.78
N ALA A 13 -32.43 -31.51 9.78
CA ALA A 13 -32.47 -31.90 8.36
C ALA A 13 -31.09 -32.17 7.73
N GLY A 14 -30.01 -32.30 8.52
CA GLY A 14 -28.65 -32.55 8.01
C GLY A 14 -27.82 -31.33 7.58
N LYS A 15 -28.35 -30.09 7.60
CA LYS A 15 -27.65 -28.87 7.15
C LYS A 15 -26.21 -28.71 7.68
N SER A 16 -26.01 -28.78 9.00
CA SER A 16 -24.69 -28.57 9.60
C SER A 16 -23.72 -29.72 9.26
N THR A 17 -24.23 -30.95 9.09
CA THR A 17 -23.44 -32.09 8.62
C THR A 17 -23.00 -31.85 7.18
N TRP A 18 -23.92 -31.43 6.33
CA TRP A 18 -23.64 -31.11 4.93
C TRP A 18 -22.60 -29.98 4.79
N ILE A 19 -22.69 -28.92 5.59
CA ILE A 19 -21.65 -27.85 5.62
C ILE A 19 -20.27 -28.45 5.87
N LYS A 20 -20.15 -29.35 6.85
CA LYS A 20 -18.88 -29.98 7.20
C LYS A 20 -18.38 -30.92 6.09
N GLU A 21 -19.26 -31.73 5.51
CA GLU A 21 -18.93 -32.65 4.42
C GLU A 21 -18.46 -31.90 3.15
N GLN A 22 -18.99 -30.71 2.90
CA GLN A 22 -18.60 -29.85 1.78
C GLN A 22 -17.40 -28.92 2.10
N GLY A 23 -16.82 -28.99 3.31
CA GLY A 23 -15.72 -28.10 3.71
C GLY A 23 -16.10 -26.62 3.84
N LEU A 24 -17.38 -26.32 4.06
CA LEU A 24 -17.93 -24.95 4.01
C LEU A 24 -17.90 -24.22 5.37
N GLU A 25 -17.39 -24.86 6.43
CA GLU A 25 -17.38 -24.30 7.79
C GLU A 25 -16.72 -22.90 7.87
N PRO A 26 -15.54 -22.64 7.25
CA PRO A 26 -14.90 -21.32 7.27
C PRO A 26 -15.75 -20.22 6.58
N TYR A 27 -16.52 -20.62 5.57
CA TYR A 27 -17.34 -19.74 4.75
C TYR A 27 -18.75 -19.51 5.32
N THR A 28 -19.09 -20.14 6.45
CA THR A 28 -20.45 -20.14 6.99
C THR A 28 -20.65 -19.13 8.12
N LEU A 29 -21.74 -18.37 8.07
CA LEU A 29 -22.30 -17.62 9.20
C LEU A 29 -23.52 -18.38 9.73
N SER A 30 -23.40 -18.99 10.91
CA SER A 30 -24.49 -19.75 11.54
C SER A 30 -25.21 -18.93 12.61
N ALA A 31 -26.53 -18.81 12.47
CA ALA A 31 -27.35 -18.09 13.45
C ALA A 31 -27.28 -18.74 14.84
N ASP A 32 -27.16 -20.08 14.91
CA ASP A 32 -27.04 -20.79 16.20
C ASP A 32 -25.67 -20.57 16.86
N GLN A 33 -24.59 -20.53 16.08
CA GLN A 33 -23.27 -20.17 16.62
C GLN A 33 -23.26 -18.72 17.15
N ILE A 34 -23.85 -17.78 16.41
CA ILE A 34 -23.96 -16.38 16.86
C ILE A 34 -24.84 -16.26 18.11
N ARG A 35 -25.91 -17.06 18.24
CA ARG A 35 -26.69 -17.14 19.50
C ARG A 35 -25.82 -17.56 20.67
N LEU A 36 -25.01 -18.61 20.50
CA LEU A 36 -24.10 -19.10 21.55
C LEU A 36 -22.99 -18.10 21.91
N LEU A 37 -22.52 -17.30 20.94
CA LEU A 37 -21.61 -16.18 21.20
C LEU A 37 -22.30 -15.03 21.95
N THR A 38 -23.58 -14.80 21.69
CA THR A 38 -24.36 -13.73 22.35
C THR A 38 -24.77 -14.12 23.77
N GLN A 39 -25.10 -15.39 24.00
CA GLN A 39 -25.51 -15.92 25.29
C GLN A 39 -25.20 -17.43 25.39
N PRO A 40 -24.59 -17.91 26.49
CA PRO A 40 -24.40 -19.34 26.71
C PRO A 40 -25.74 -20.07 26.87
N PRO A 41 -25.77 -21.41 26.69
CA PRO A 41 -26.98 -22.21 26.89
C PRO A 41 -27.68 -21.89 28.22
N GLN A 42 -29.00 -21.76 28.18
CA GLN A 42 -29.83 -21.44 29.34
C GLN A 42 -30.55 -22.69 29.84
N LEU A 43 -30.81 -22.76 31.14
CA LEU A 43 -31.58 -23.85 31.71
C LEU A 43 -33.07 -23.63 31.39
N SER A 44 -33.69 -24.57 30.68
CA SER A 44 -35.14 -24.59 30.45
C SER A 44 -35.89 -24.94 31.74
N VAL A 45 -37.21 -24.68 31.75
CA VAL A 45 -38.12 -25.05 32.85
C VAL A 45 -38.10 -26.55 33.20
N ASN A 46 -37.64 -27.40 32.27
CA ASN A 46 -37.54 -28.85 32.46
C ASN A 46 -36.11 -29.30 32.85
N GLY A 47 -35.23 -28.37 33.23
CA GLY A 47 -33.86 -28.66 33.66
C GLY A 47 -32.90 -29.04 32.52
N LYS A 48 -33.31 -28.90 31.26
CA LYS A 48 -32.45 -29.16 30.09
C LYS A 48 -31.82 -27.86 29.58
N PRO A 49 -30.54 -27.86 29.16
CA PRO A 49 -29.96 -26.69 28.52
C PRO A 49 -30.65 -26.45 27.15
N GLU A 50 -30.89 -25.20 26.79
CA GLU A 50 -31.46 -24.79 25.50
C GLU A 50 -30.79 -23.50 24.98
N ILE A 51 -30.75 -23.32 23.66
CA ILE A 51 -30.39 -22.04 23.04
C ILE A 51 -31.58 -21.08 23.17
N SER A 52 -31.35 -19.92 23.79
CA SER A 52 -32.41 -18.91 23.95
C SER A 52 -32.57 -18.06 22.69
N SER A 53 -33.82 -17.81 22.29
CA SER A 53 -34.18 -16.86 21.23
C SER A 53 -34.52 -15.46 21.73
N LYS A 54 -34.33 -15.17 23.04
CA LYS A 54 -34.70 -13.88 23.65
C LYS A 54 -33.99 -12.67 23.03
N HIS A 55 -32.79 -12.87 22.51
CA HIS A 55 -31.96 -11.81 21.93
C HIS A 55 -31.82 -11.92 20.41
N ASP A 56 -32.77 -12.58 19.72
CA ASP A 56 -32.72 -12.81 18.28
C ASP A 56 -32.50 -11.51 17.47
N HIS A 57 -33.06 -10.38 17.90
CA HIS A 57 -32.80 -9.08 17.24
C HIS A 57 -31.30 -8.75 17.18
N LYS A 58 -30.58 -8.94 18.29
CA LYS A 58 -29.13 -8.66 18.36
C LYS A 58 -28.33 -9.67 17.53
N VAL A 59 -28.74 -10.94 17.55
CA VAL A 59 -28.13 -12.02 16.77
C VAL A 59 -28.21 -11.72 15.27
N TRP A 60 -29.40 -11.39 14.78
CA TRP A 60 -29.59 -11.06 13.37
C TRP A 60 -28.89 -9.76 12.98
N SER A 61 -28.89 -8.74 13.85
CA SER A 61 -28.10 -7.52 13.62
C SER A 61 -26.63 -7.82 13.42
N LEU A 62 -26.03 -8.66 14.28
CA LEU A 62 -24.61 -9.04 14.18
C LEU A 62 -24.35 -9.92 12.94
N LEU A 63 -25.25 -10.85 12.60
CA LEU A 63 -25.14 -11.64 11.39
C LEU A 63 -25.09 -10.75 10.14
N PHE A 64 -25.96 -9.75 10.05
CA PHE A 64 -25.98 -8.82 8.91
C PHE A 64 -24.76 -7.89 8.89
N GLU A 65 -24.22 -7.51 10.05
CA GLU A 65 -22.95 -6.75 10.13
C GLU A 65 -21.78 -7.57 9.56
N LEU A 66 -21.63 -8.83 10.01
CA LEU A 66 -20.62 -9.76 9.50
C LEU A 66 -20.79 -10.05 8.01
N LEU A 67 -22.03 -10.25 7.57
CA LEU A 67 -22.35 -10.48 6.16
C LEU A 67 -21.99 -9.26 5.31
N THR A 68 -22.30 -8.06 5.78
CA THR A 68 -21.94 -6.81 5.07
C THR A 68 -20.44 -6.71 4.89
N ALA A 69 -19.67 -6.94 5.95
CA ALA A 69 -18.20 -6.90 5.89
C ALA A 69 -17.63 -7.94 4.91
N ARG A 70 -18.22 -9.15 4.81
CA ARG A 70 -17.84 -10.16 3.81
C ARG A 70 -18.24 -9.75 2.38
N MET A 71 -19.42 -9.17 2.22
CA MET A 71 -19.91 -8.70 0.92
C MET A 71 -19.13 -7.52 0.36
N GLU A 72 -18.62 -6.63 1.21
CA GLU A 72 -17.75 -5.51 0.81
C GLU A 72 -16.47 -6.00 0.13
N ARG A 73 -15.90 -7.13 0.57
CA ARG A 73 -14.72 -7.76 -0.05
C ARG A 73 -15.08 -8.69 -1.21
N GLY A 74 -16.35 -9.01 -1.38
CA GLY A 74 -16.79 -9.98 -2.38
C GLY A 74 -16.51 -11.43 -1.99
N ASP A 75 -16.48 -11.76 -0.70
CA ASP A 75 -16.25 -13.11 -0.18
C ASP A 75 -17.44 -14.04 -0.49
N PHE A 76 -17.17 -15.29 -0.84
CA PHE A 76 -18.19 -16.34 -0.83
C PHE A 76 -18.69 -16.58 0.60
N THR A 77 -20.02 -16.67 0.78
CA THR A 77 -20.61 -16.83 2.10
C THR A 77 -21.81 -17.76 2.09
N VAL A 78 -21.87 -18.65 3.08
CA VAL A 78 -23.02 -19.50 3.38
C VAL A 78 -23.72 -18.98 4.64
N ILE A 79 -25.06 -18.94 4.64
CA ILE A 79 -25.86 -18.61 5.82
C ILE A 79 -26.58 -19.86 6.31
N ASP A 80 -26.15 -20.35 7.47
CA ASP A 80 -26.82 -21.44 8.18
C ASP A 80 -27.92 -20.88 9.09
N ALA A 81 -29.14 -20.94 8.57
CA ALA A 81 -30.37 -20.74 9.32
C ALA A 81 -31.44 -21.67 8.75
N THR A 82 -32.65 -21.63 9.32
CA THR A 82 -33.75 -22.51 8.86
C THR A 82 -34.48 -21.98 7.62
N HIS A 83 -34.47 -20.66 7.42
CA HIS A 83 -35.13 -19.94 6.32
C HIS A 83 -36.55 -20.45 6.00
N VAL A 84 -37.37 -20.58 7.05
CA VAL A 84 -38.72 -21.18 6.98
C VAL A 84 -39.71 -20.36 6.16
N THR A 85 -39.58 -19.03 6.14
CA THR A 85 -40.54 -18.12 5.50
C THR A 85 -39.94 -17.36 4.33
N SER A 86 -40.76 -16.98 3.36
CA SER A 86 -40.35 -16.12 2.24
C SER A 86 -39.74 -14.79 2.72
N LYS A 87 -40.25 -14.24 3.83
CA LYS A 87 -39.71 -13.04 4.49
C LYS A 87 -38.28 -13.24 5.00
N SER A 88 -37.98 -14.41 5.56
CA SER A 88 -36.63 -14.74 6.08
C SER A 88 -35.57 -14.87 4.98
N ILE A 89 -35.97 -15.09 3.73
CA ILE A 89 -35.08 -15.05 2.56
C ILE A 89 -35.03 -13.64 1.96
N SER A 90 -36.17 -12.96 1.91
CA SER A 90 -36.28 -11.63 1.29
C SER A 90 -35.45 -10.54 1.99
N GLN A 91 -35.13 -10.71 3.27
CA GLN A 91 -34.26 -9.78 4.02
C GLN A 91 -32.85 -9.63 3.44
N TYR A 92 -32.32 -10.62 2.70
CA TYR A 92 -30.99 -10.52 2.07
C TYR A 92 -31.00 -9.77 0.74
N LYS A 93 -32.18 -9.52 0.15
CA LYS A 93 -32.30 -9.02 -1.23
C LYS A 93 -31.62 -7.67 -1.44
N SER A 94 -31.79 -6.74 -0.48
CA SER A 94 -31.19 -5.40 -0.56
C SER A 94 -29.67 -5.49 -0.60
N LEU A 95 -29.08 -6.18 0.38
CA LEU A 95 -27.63 -6.40 0.47
C LEU A 95 -27.09 -7.10 -0.78
N ALA A 96 -27.71 -8.21 -1.19
CA ALA A 96 -27.28 -8.95 -2.36
C ALA A 96 -27.33 -8.11 -3.64
N THR A 97 -28.33 -7.21 -3.75
CA THR A 97 -28.42 -6.29 -4.90
C THR A 97 -27.31 -5.24 -4.85
N SER A 98 -27.09 -4.60 -3.70
CA SER A 98 -26.08 -3.54 -3.53
C SER A 98 -24.66 -4.04 -3.76
N TYR A 99 -24.36 -5.28 -3.39
CA TYR A 99 -23.03 -5.88 -3.54
C TYR A 99 -22.89 -6.79 -4.79
N ARG A 100 -23.95 -6.89 -5.62
CA ARG A 100 -23.97 -7.70 -6.86
C ARG A 100 -23.77 -9.20 -6.63
N TYR A 101 -24.37 -9.75 -5.58
CA TYR A 101 -24.34 -11.17 -5.26
C TYR A 101 -25.43 -11.96 -5.98
N ARG A 102 -25.06 -13.13 -6.52
CA ARG A 102 -26.01 -14.18 -6.88
C ARG A 102 -26.39 -14.95 -5.63
N VAL A 103 -27.67 -15.23 -5.46
CA VAL A 103 -28.19 -15.90 -4.26
C VAL A 103 -28.77 -17.26 -4.63
N TYR A 104 -28.27 -18.28 -3.95
CA TYR A 104 -28.73 -19.66 -4.06
C TYR A 104 -29.35 -20.11 -2.75
N VAL A 105 -30.37 -20.96 -2.82
CA VAL A 105 -30.98 -21.62 -1.68
C VAL A 105 -30.75 -23.11 -1.81
N VAL A 106 -30.00 -23.71 -0.89
CA VAL A 106 -29.87 -25.18 -0.80
C VAL A 106 -31.02 -25.69 0.06
N ASP A 107 -31.94 -26.42 -0.55
CA ASP A 107 -33.23 -26.77 0.03
C ASP A 107 -33.27 -28.21 0.56
N PHE A 108 -33.29 -28.35 1.89
CA PHE A 108 -33.38 -29.62 2.60
C PHE A 108 -34.84 -30.01 2.95
N THR A 109 -35.85 -29.33 2.39
CA THR A 109 -37.27 -29.64 2.67
C THR A 109 -37.71 -31.01 2.17
N GLN A 110 -36.92 -31.67 1.31
CA GLN A 110 -37.16 -33.06 0.88
C GLN A 110 -36.90 -34.08 2.01
N VAL A 111 -36.19 -33.69 3.08
CA VAL A 111 -35.96 -34.57 4.22
C VAL A 111 -37.27 -34.79 4.98
N PRO A 112 -37.74 -36.04 5.16
CA PRO A 112 -38.98 -36.33 5.87
C PRO A 112 -38.98 -35.80 7.30
N LEU A 113 -40.15 -35.38 7.79
CA LEU A 113 -40.30 -34.87 9.15
C LEU A 113 -39.89 -35.90 10.19
N GLU A 114 -40.20 -37.19 10.01
CA GLU A 114 -39.79 -38.23 10.96
C GLU A 114 -38.26 -38.32 11.07
N THR A 115 -37.56 -38.21 9.95
CA THR A 115 -36.09 -38.19 9.91
C THR A 115 -35.55 -36.96 10.64
N ALA A 116 -36.11 -35.78 10.38
CA ALA A 116 -35.69 -34.55 11.05
C ALA A 116 -35.92 -34.60 12.58
N LEU A 117 -37.05 -35.15 13.02
CA LEU A 117 -37.35 -35.36 14.44
C LEU A 117 -36.36 -36.33 15.09
N LEU A 118 -36.10 -37.47 14.44
CA LEU A 118 -35.15 -38.48 14.94
C LEU A 118 -33.76 -37.89 15.08
N GLN A 119 -33.25 -37.21 14.04
CA GLN A 119 -31.96 -36.56 14.06
C GLN A 119 -31.90 -35.44 15.10
N ASN A 120 -32.95 -34.63 15.24
CA ASN A 120 -33.00 -33.56 16.23
C ASN A 120 -32.90 -34.07 17.68
N ARG A 121 -33.47 -35.25 17.99
CA ARG A 121 -33.31 -35.89 19.32
C ARG A 121 -31.86 -36.31 19.62
N GLY A 122 -31.07 -36.61 18.59
CA GLY A 122 -29.67 -37.02 18.71
C GLY A 122 -28.67 -35.86 18.71
N ARG A 123 -29.11 -34.60 18.58
CA ARG A 123 -28.22 -33.42 18.65
C ARG A 123 -27.71 -33.21 20.07
N GLU A 124 -26.64 -32.42 20.20
CA GLU A 124 -26.17 -31.96 21.51
C GLU A 124 -27.32 -31.37 22.34
N PRO A 125 -27.39 -31.62 23.65
CA PRO A 125 -28.58 -31.31 24.45
C PRO A 125 -29.11 -29.88 24.29
N HIS A 126 -28.22 -28.89 24.18
CA HIS A 126 -28.57 -27.47 24.03
C HIS A 126 -29.05 -27.09 22.62
N LYS A 127 -28.73 -27.90 21.59
CA LYS A 127 -29.16 -27.72 20.19
C LYS A 127 -30.48 -28.42 19.88
N VAL A 128 -30.99 -29.27 20.78
CA VAL A 128 -32.27 -29.96 20.59
C VAL A 128 -33.42 -28.94 20.61
N VAL A 129 -34.15 -28.84 19.50
CA VAL A 129 -35.32 -27.96 19.39
C VAL A 129 -36.59 -28.73 19.77
N LYS A 130 -37.54 -28.08 20.44
CA LYS A 130 -38.82 -28.70 20.86
C LYS A 130 -39.59 -29.23 19.64
N GLU A 131 -40.11 -30.45 19.71
CA GLU A 131 -40.82 -31.07 18.59
C GLU A 131 -42.04 -30.26 18.12
N SER A 132 -42.78 -29.64 19.06
CA SER A 132 -43.88 -28.73 18.72
C SER A 132 -43.46 -27.58 17.80
N VAL A 133 -42.23 -27.08 17.94
CA VAL A 133 -41.66 -26.06 17.05
C VAL A 133 -41.32 -26.66 15.68
N LEU A 134 -40.75 -27.87 15.62
CA LEU A 134 -40.49 -28.55 14.35
C LEU A 134 -41.79 -28.82 13.58
N TYR A 135 -42.85 -29.29 14.24
CA TYR A 135 -44.17 -29.47 13.60
C TYR A 135 -44.68 -28.15 13.01
N GLN A 136 -44.62 -27.05 13.76
CA GLN A 136 -45.03 -25.72 13.27
C GLN A 136 -44.17 -25.25 12.09
N MET A 137 -42.85 -25.44 12.14
CA MET A 137 -41.95 -25.08 11.05
C MET A 137 -42.23 -25.91 9.80
N ASN A 138 -42.54 -27.20 9.95
CA ASN A 138 -42.84 -28.10 8.84
C ASN A 138 -44.12 -27.69 8.10
N GLU A 139 -45.19 -27.37 8.83
CA GLU A 139 -46.43 -26.87 8.22
C GLU A 139 -46.23 -25.54 7.48
N ARG A 140 -45.37 -24.66 8.02
CA ARG A 140 -44.97 -23.43 7.31
C ARG A 140 -44.18 -23.74 6.04
N LEU A 141 -43.20 -24.64 6.08
CA LEU A 141 -42.39 -24.99 4.89
C LEU A 141 -43.22 -25.57 3.74
N LYS A 142 -44.31 -26.29 4.05
CA LYS A 142 -45.26 -26.80 3.04
C LYS A 142 -46.03 -25.70 2.30
N THR A 143 -46.24 -24.54 2.94
CA THR A 143 -47.09 -23.45 2.44
C THR A 143 -46.29 -22.26 1.93
N GLU A 144 -45.14 -21.98 2.54
CA GLU A 144 -44.22 -20.91 2.20
C GLU A 144 -43.41 -21.24 0.94
N LYS A 145 -43.42 -20.32 -0.03
CA LYS A 145 -42.64 -20.44 -1.26
C LYS A 145 -41.31 -19.73 -1.15
N VAL A 146 -40.29 -20.26 -1.82
CA VAL A 146 -39.02 -19.55 -2.02
C VAL A 146 -39.25 -18.39 -2.99
N PRO A 147 -38.73 -17.18 -2.72
CA PRO A 147 -38.84 -16.05 -3.65
C PRO A 147 -38.26 -16.36 -5.03
N SER A 148 -38.87 -15.87 -6.11
CA SER A 148 -38.43 -16.15 -7.50
C SER A 148 -37.09 -15.53 -7.90
N TRP A 149 -36.52 -14.64 -7.09
CA TRP A 149 -35.28 -13.94 -7.40
C TRP A 149 -34.01 -14.71 -6.97
N VAL A 150 -34.17 -15.85 -6.29
CA VAL A 150 -33.07 -16.75 -5.91
C VAL A 150 -33.13 -18.03 -6.73
N THR A 151 -32.00 -18.71 -6.88
CA THR A 151 -31.94 -20.04 -7.51
C THR A 151 -32.02 -21.11 -6.43
N VAL A 152 -32.92 -22.08 -6.57
CA VAL A 152 -33.06 -23.20 -5.61
C VAL A 152 -32.25 -24.39 -6.13
N LEU A 153 -31.50 -25.02 -5.24
CA LEU A 153 -30.69 -26.20 -5.50
C LEU A 153 -31.02 -27.27 -4.45
N THR A 154 -30.97 -28.55 -4.84
CA THR A 154 -30.87 -29.62 -3.85
C THR A 154 -29.42 -29.76 -3.33
N PRO A 155 -29.19 -30.42 -2.18
CA PRO A 155 -27.85 -30.72 -1.70
C PRO A 155 -26.98 -31.48 -2.71
N GLU A 156 -27.59 -32.30 -3.57
CA GLU A 156 -26.93 -33.10 -4.61
C GLU A 156 -26.57 -32.26 -5.85
N GLU A 157 -27.38 -31.25 -6.19
CA GLU A 157 -27.11 -30.33 -7.31
C GLU A 157 -26.02 -29.30 -6.98
N TYR A 158 -25.83 -28.99 -5.70
CA TYR A 158 -24.93 -27.93 -5.25
C TYR A 158 -23.49 -28.06 -5.78
N PRO A 159 -22.79 -29.21 -5.66
CA PRO A 159 -21.39 -29.30 -6.10
C PRO A 159 -21.23 -28.98 -7.59
N ALA A 160 -22.09 -29.53 -8.44
CA ALA A 160 -22.03 -29.32 -9.90
C ALA A 160 -22.23 -27.87 -10.32
N ILE A 161 -23.03 -27.10 -9.57
CA ILE A 161 -23.32 -25.69 -9.87
C ILE A 161 -22.28 -24.74 -9.26
N MET A 162 -21.64 -25.14 -8.17
CA MET A 162 -20.71 -24.30 -7.40
C MET A 162 -19.26 -24.48 -7.83
N THR A 163 -18.89 -25.63 -8.41
CA THR A 163 -17.56 -25.77 -9.00
C THR A 163 -17.43 -24.86 -10.22
N TYR A 164 -16.47 -23.94 -10.18
CA TYR A 164 -16.27 -22.96 -11.23
C TYR A 164 -15.47 -23.56 -12.41
N GLN A 165 -16.18 -24.09 -13.40
CA GLN A 165 -15.57 -24.73 -14.57
C GLN A 165 -15.18 -23.73 -15.66
N PRO A 166 -14.09 -23.98 -16.43
CA PRO A 166 -13.73 -23.13 -17.54
C PRO A 166 -14.76 -23.27 -18.67
N ARG A 167 -15.10 -22.16 -19.31
CA ARG A 167 -15.98 -22.16 -20.49
C ARG A 167 -15.17 -22.41 -21.76
N SER A 168 -15.64 -23.25 -22.67
CA SER A 168 -15.02 -23.34 -24.00
C SER A 168 -15.38 -22.11 -24.83
N PHE A 169 -14.36 -21.54 -25.49
CA PHE A 169 -14.49 -20.46 -26.46
C PHE A 169 -14.01 -20.87 -27.86
N ASP A 170 -13.99 -22.18 -28.15
CA ASP A 170 -13.54 -22.75 -29.43
C ASP A 170 -14.39 -22.31 -30.63
N GLN A 171 -15.57 -21.72 -30.39
CA GLN A 171 -16.41 -21.15 -31.44
C GLN A 171 -15.85 -19.84 -32.05
N TYR A 172 -14.89 -19.18 -31.41
CA TYR A 172 -14.29 -17.94 -31.89
C TYR A 172 -12.99 -18.21 -32.66
N GLU A 173 -12.76 -17.46 -33.75
CA GLU A 173 -11.53 -17.57 -34.54
C GLU A 173 -10.31 -16.95 -33.84
N ALA A 174 -10.55 -15.96 -32.99
CA ALA A 174 -9.54 -15.35 -32.14
C ALA A 174 -10.13 -14.77 -30.86
N ILE A 175 -9.30 -14.63 -29.83
CA ILE A 175 -9.63 -13.98 -28.56
C ILE A 175 -8.63 -12.85 -28.31
N HIS A 176 -9.14 -11.63 -28.13
CA HIS A 176 -8.36 -10.43 -27.85
C HIS A 176 -8.48 -10.08 -26.37
N VAL A 177 -7.36 -10.01 -25.65
CA VAL A 177 -7.35 -9.64 -24.22
C VAL A 177 -6.62 -8.33 -24.05
N PHE A 178 -7.32 -7.29 -23.61
CA PHE A 178 -6.81 -5.93 -23.41
C PHE A 178 -6.42 -5.73 -21.95
N GLY A 179 -5.28 -5.11 -21.71
CA GLY A 179 -4.90 -4.60 -20.39
C GLY A 179 -5.70 -3.38 -19.94
N ASP A 180 -5.16 -2.65 -18.98
CA ASP A 180 -5.79 -1.44 -18.45
C ASP A 180 -5.87 -0.35 -19.54
N ILE A 181 -7.05 0.30 -19.66
CA ILE A 181 -7.33 1.29 -20.72
C ILE A 181 -7.18 2.72 -20.20
N HIS A 182 -7.61 2.95 -18.96
CA HIS A 182 -7.50 4.22 -18.24
C HIS A 182 -7.96 5.45 -19.04
N GLY A 183 -9.03 5.35 -19.82
CA GLY A 183 -9.52 6.48 -20.61
C GLY A 183 -8.57 6.90 -21.74
N CYS A 184 -7.86 5.97 -22.36
CA CYS A 184 -6.97 6.20 -23.51
C CYS A 184 -7.60 5.62 -24.79
N TYR A 185 -8.62 6.31 -25.31
CA TYR A 185 -9.40 5.87 -26.46
C TYR A 185 -8.56 5.77 -27.75
N THR A 186 -7.63 6.71 -27.97
CA THR A 186 -6.82 6.73 -29.19
C THR A 186 -5.98 5.44 -29.32
N ALA A 187 -5.36 4.98 -28.23
CA ALA A 187 -4.61 3.72 -28.22
C ALA A 187 -5.54 2.52 -28.46
N LEU A 188 -6.70 2.48 -27.79
CA LEU A 188 -7.71 1.42 -27.97
C LEU A 188 -8.18 1.32 -29.43
N ASN A 189 -8.57 2.44 -30.03
CA ASN A 189 -9.08 2.50 -31.38
C ASN A 189 -8.00 2.17 -32.44
N THR A 190 -6.73 2.48 -32.15
CA THR A 190 -5.60 2.14 -33.04
C THR A 190 -5.44 0.63 -33.21
N TYR A 191 -5.66 -0.15 -32.14
CA TYR A 191 -5.65 -1.61 -32.24
C TYR A 191 -6.90 -2.17 -32.92
N LEU A 192 -8.08 -1.68 -32.53
CA LEU A 192 -9.36 -2.19 -33.04
C LEU A 192 -9.59 -1.87 -34.52
N GLN A 193 -9.06 -0.74 -35.02
CA GLN A 193 -9.19 -0.28 -36.40
C GLN A 193 -10.66 -0.17 -36.90
N GLY A 194 -11.62 -0.01 -36.00
CA GLY A 194 -13.05 0.09 -36.32
C GLY A 194 -13.93 -0.89 -35.54
N ASP A 195 -14.88 -1.52 -36.24
CA ASP A 195 -15.93 -2.35 -35.66
C ASP A 195 -15.41 -3.72 -35.16
N LEU A 196 -16.05 -4.24 -34.10
CA LEU A 196 -15.78 -5.57 -33.56
C LEU A 196 -16.26 -6.68 -34.52
N LYS A 197 -15.44 -7.71 -34.74
CA LYS A 197 -15.83 -8.86 -35.54
C LYS A 197 -16.64 -9.85 -34.72
N GLU A 198 -17.81 -10.26 -35.23
CA GLU A 198 -18.71 -11.16 -34.50
C GLU A 198 -18.13 -12.56 -34.23
N ASN A 199 -17.15 -13.00 -35.03
CA ASN A 199 -16.46 -14.28 -34.89
C ASN A 199 -15.20 -14.22 -34.01
N GLU A 200 -14.88 -13.07 -33.43
CA GLU A 200 -13.76 -12.88 -32.48
C GLU A 200 -14.32 -12.45 -31.11
N LEU A 201 -13.64 -12.85 -30.03
CA LEU A 201 -14.00 -12.50 -28.64
C LEU A 201 -13.09 -11.38 -28.12
N TYR A 202 -13.65 -10.38 -27.44
CA TYR A 202 -12.91 -9.27 -26.86
C TYR A 202 -13.08 -9.23 -25.33
N ILE A 203 -11.97 -9.36 -24.59
CA ILE A 203 -11.93 -9.40 -23.13
C ILE A 203 -11.13 -8.18 -22.63
N PHE A 204 -11.77 -7.30 -21.86
CA PHE A 204 -11.12 -6.16 -21.21
C PHE A 204 -10.77 -6.53 -19.76
N ALA A 205 -9.49 -6.44 -19.38
CA ALA A 205 -8.99 -6.88 -18.07
C ALA A 205 -9.30 -5.90 -16.92
N GLY A 206 -9.94 -4.77 -17.20
CA GLY A 206 -10.42 -3.81 -16.20
C GLY A 206 -9.87 -2.40 -16.44
N ASP A 207 -10.15 -1.53 -15.47
CA ASP A 207 -9.67 -0.15 -15.41
C ASP A 207 -9.91 0.59 -16.74
N LEU A 208 -11.19 0.63 -17.13
CA LEU A 208 -11.61 1.21 -18.40
C LEU A 208 -11.36 2.73 -18.44
N LEU A 209 -11.63 3.39 -17.31
CA LEU A 209 -11.58 4.84 -17.16
C LEU A 209 -10.60 5.23 -16.06
N ASP A 210 -10.59 6.53 -15.75
CA ASP A 210 -9.80 7.18 -14.72
C ASP A 210 -8.32 7.28 -15.13
N ARG A 211 -7.66 8.40 -14.81
CA ARG A 211 -6.25 8.77 -15.09
C ARG A 211 -6.01 9.40 -16.47
N GLY A 212 -6.47 8.79 -17.56
CA GLY A 212 -6.34 9.34 -18.92
C GLY A 212 -7.26 10.53 -19.19
N ILE A 213 -7.27 10.98 -20.44
CA ILE A 213 -7.94 12.24 -20.85
C ILE A 213 -9.05 12.05 -21.88
N GLU A 214 -9.31 10.82 -22.30
CA GLU A 214 -10.36 10.44 -23.26
C GLU A 214 -11.38 9.49 -22.59
N ASN A 215 -11.76 9.76 -21.33
CA ASN A 215 -12.65 8.91 -20.55
C ASN A 215 -14.05 8.88 -21.16
N LYS A 216 -14.50 10.03 -21.68
CA LYS A 216 -15.76 10.16 -22.38
C LYS A 216 -15.80 9.22 -23.59
N GLU A 217 -14.79 9.28 -24.45
CA GLU A 217 -14.72 8.51 -25.70
C GLU A 217 -14.68 7.00 -25.41
N VAL A 218 -13.89 6.57 -24.42
CA VAL A 218 -13.89 5.16 -23.99
C VAL A 218 -15.27 4.75 -23.47
N LEU A 219 -15.91 5.59 -22.65
CA LEU A 219 -17.23 5.26 -22.09
C LEU A 219 -18.33 5.23 -23.16
N GLU A 220 -18.32 6.16 -24.13
CA GLU A 220 -19.20 6.15 -25.29
C GLU A 220 -19.04 4.86 -26.09
N TRP A 221 -17.80 4.48 -26.40
CA TRP A 221 -17.50 3.27 -27.15
C TRP A 221 -17.95 2.01 -26.41
N MET A 222 -17.66 1.92 -25.11
CA MET A 222 -18.04 0.79 -24.27
C MET A 222 -19.57 0.65 -24.15
N LEU A 223 -20.29 1.76 -24.00
CA LEU A 223 -21.75 1.75 -23.99
C LEU A 223 -22.31 1.33 -25.35
N ALA A 224 -21.72 1.75 -26.47
CA ALA A 224 -22.17 1.34 -27.80
C ALA A 224 -22.06 -0.18 -28.02
N HIS A 225 -21.05 -0.83 -27.43
CA HIS A 225 -20.77 -2.27 -27.60
C HIS A 225 -21.24 -3.15 -26.42
N ARG A 226 -21.93 -2.58 -25.42
CA ARG A 226 -22.31 -3.30 -24.19
C ARG A 226 -23.22 -4.52 -24.39
N GLU A 227 -23.99 -4.54 -25.48
CA GLU A 227 -24.93 -5.63 -25.81
C GLU A 227 -24.29 -6.69 -26.73
N CYS A 228 -23.05 -6.48 -27.17
CA CYS A 228 -22.31 -7.44 -27.99
C CYS A 228 -22.00 -8.71 -27.18
N ARG A 229 -22.41 -9.87 -27.68
CA ARG A 229 -22.24 -11.16 -26.98
C ARG A 229 -20.79 -11.63 -26.89
N ASN A 230 -19.94 -11.06 -27.74
CA ASN A 230 -18.52 -11.33 -27.85
C ASN A 230 -17.66 -10.26 -27.15
N VAL A 231 -18.23 -9.53 -26.17
CA VAL A 231 -17.50 -8.60 -25.31
C VAL A 231 -17.63 -9.05 -23.85
N ILE A 232 -16.49 -9.17 -23.16
CA ILE A 232 -16.42 -9.45 -21.73
C ILE A 232 -15.60 -8.35 -21.08
N VAL A 233 -16.17 -7.71 -20.05
CA VAL A 233 -15.46 -6.72 -19.24
C VAL A 233 -15.22 -7.30 -17.87
N ILE A 234 -13.96 -7.33 -17.44
CA ILE A 234 -13.54 -7.69 -16.08
C ILE A 234 -13.49 -6.40 -15.26
N GLU A 235 -13.90 -6.48 -14.00
CA GLU A 235 -13.91 -5.36 -13.07
C GLU A 235 -12.49 -5.07 -12.57
N GLY A 236 -12.01 -3.85 -12.80
CA GLY A 236 -10.81 -3.30 -12.20
C GLY A 236 -11.06 -2.48 -10.94
N ASN A 237 -9.99 -2.02 -10.28
CA ASN A 237 -10.16 -1.21 -9.07
C ASN A 237 -10.63 0.22 -9.34
N HIS A 238 -10.25 0.82 -10.47
CA HIS A 238 -10.76 2.12 -10.89
C HIS A 238 -12.22 2.04 -11.38
N ASP A 239 -12.66 0.90 -11.89
CA ASP A 239 -14.06 0.68 -12.27
C ASP A 239 -15.04 0.76 -11.08
N GLN A 240 -14.56 0.49 -9.85
CA GLN A 240 -15.35 0.70 -8.64
C GLN A 240 -15.70 2.18 -8.41
N HIS A 241 -14.90 3.12 -8.92
CA HIS A 241 -15.22 4.55 -8.89
C HIS A 241 -16.41 4.85 -9.79
N LEU A 242 -16.44 4.29 -11.00
CA LEU A 242 -17.56 4.41 -11.93
C LEU A 242 -18.83 3.77 -11.34
N TYR A 243 -18.71 2.62 -10.69
CA TYR A 243 -19.83 1.99 -9.98
C TYR A 243 -20.45 2.94 -8.93
N LYS A 244 -19.61 3.50 -8.05
CA LYS A 244 -20.06 4.43 -7.00
C LYS A 244 -20.66 5.70 -7.59
N TYR A 245 -20.02 6.28 -8.61
CA TYR A 245 -20.53 7.44 -9.32
C TYR A 245 -21.93 7.19 -9.91
N ALA A 246 -22.12 6.05 -10.59
CA ALA A 246 -23.40 5.68 -11.18
C ALA A 246 -24.53 5.47 -10.14
N HIS A 247 -24.17 5.14 -8.89
CA HIS A 247 -25.08 5.01 -7.76
C HIS A 247 -25.17 6.27 -6.88
N GLU A 248 -24.55 7.37 -7.33
CA GLU A 248 -24.54 8.65 -6.62
C GLU A 248 -23.90 8.54 -5.22
N GLU A 249 -22.97 7.60 -5.07
CA GLU A 249 -22.21 7.37 -3.85
C GLU A 249 -20.90 8.18 -3.86
N LYS A 250 -20.37 8.47 -2.67
CA LYS A 250 -19.12 9.22 -2.52
C LYS A 250 -17.91 8.40 -3.01
N VAL A 251 -17.23 8.90 -4.04
CA VAL A 251 -15.97 8.35 -4.54
C VAL A 251 -14.79 8.90 -3.72
N ARG A 252 -13.92 8.01 -3.23
CA ARG A 252 -12.71 8.36 -2.45
C ARG A 252 -11.45 8.41 -3.34
N SER A 253 -11.54 9.10 -4.48
CA SER A 253 -10.41 9.32 -5.39
C SER A 253 -10.38 10.78 -5.80
N ASN A 254 -9.31 11.49 -5.45
CA ASN A 254 -9.15 12.91 -5.81
C ASN A 254 -9.02 13.10 -7.32
N MET A 255 -8.34 12.18 -7.99
CA MET A 255 -8.12 12.25 -9.43
C MET A 255 -9.45 12.02 -10.17
N PHE A 256 -10.21 10.99 -9.81
CA PHE A 256 -11.55 10.75 -10.37
C PHE A 256 -12.47 11.95 -10.17
N ASN A 257 -12.54 12.47 -8.94
CA ASN A 257 -13.45 13.58 -8.61
C ASN A 257 -13.07 14.90 -9.32
N ARG A 258 -11.79 15.12 -9.62
CA ARG A 258 -11.31 16.36 -10.25
C ARG A 258 -11.32 16.33 -11.78
N HIS A 259 -11.21 15.15 -12.39
CA HIS A 259 -11.04 15.02 -13.83
C HIS A 259 -12.15 14.16 -14.45
N THR A 260 -12.19 12.87 -14.10
CA THR A 260 -13.07 11.87 -14.70
C THR A 260 -14.56 12.16 -14.47
N ALA A 261 -14.96 12.46 -13.24
CA ALA A 261 -16.37 12.72 -12.91
C ALA A 261 -16.95 13.97 -13.58
N PRO A 262 -16.24 15.13 -13.63
CA PRO A 262 -16.66 16.27 -14.44
C PRO A 262 -16.83 15.95 -15.92
N GLU A 263 -15.89 15.21 -16.51
CA GLU A 263 -15.92 14.83 -17.93
C GLU A 263 -17.16 13.99 -18.27
N ILE A 264 -17.47 12.98 -17.43
CA ILE A 264 -18.69 12.16 -17.55
C ILE A 264 -19.95 13.01 -17.36
N ALA A 265 -19.95 13.96 -16.41
CA ALA A 265 -21.10 14.82 -16.15
C ALA A 265 -21.39 15.77 -17.32
N GLU A 266 -20.35 16.36 -17.91
CA GLU A 266 -20.46 17.26 -19.06
C GLU A 266 -20.94 16.52 -20.32
N ALA A 267 -20.52 15.27 -20.50
CA ALA A 267 -21.00 14.41 -21.59
C ALA A 267 -22.48 14.02 -21.46
N GLY A 268 -23.10 14.17 -20.28
CA GLY A 268 -24.54 13.98 -20.09
C GLY A 268 -25.02 12.52 -20.16
N PHE A 269 -24.19 11.55 -19.78
CA PHE A 269 -24.56 10.13 -19.78
C PHE A 269 -25.74 9.84 -18.83
N ASP A 270 -26.64 8.95 -19.25
CA ASP A 270 -27.71 8.44 -18.37
C ASP A 270 -27.13 7.51 -17.30
N LEU A 271 -27.19 7.96 -16.04
CA LEU A 271 -26.77 7.16 -14.88
C LEU A 271 -27.48 5.80 -14.80
N LYS A 272 -28.70 5.68 -15.31
CA LYS A 272 -29.42 4.40 -15.36
C LYS A 272 -28.75 3.42 -16.32
N GLU A 273 -28.28 3.89 -17.47
CA GLU A 273 -27.55 3.05 -18.43
C GLU A 273 -26.16 2.71 -17.87
N LEU A 274 -25.47 3.65 -17.22
CA LEU A 274 -24.21 3.37 -16.52
C LEU A 274 -24.38 2.29 -15.45
N ARG A 275 -25.43 2.38 -14.62
CA ARG A 275 -25.74 1.36 -13.60
C ARG A 275 -25.98 -0.01 -14.22
N LYS A 276 -26.64 -0.10 -15.38
CA LYS A 276 -26.79 -1.38 -16.08
C LYS A 276 -25.45 -1.90 -16.59
N PHE A 277 -24.65 -1.03 -17.19
CA PHE A 277 -23.35 -1.37 -17.74
C PHE A 277 -22.39 -1.91 -16.68
N VAL A 278 -22.13 -1.19 -15.59
CA VAL A 278 -21.21 -1.63 -14.52
C VAL A 278 -21.66 -2.90 -13.79
N ARG A 279 -22.94 -3.28 -13.90
CA ARG A 279 -23.46 -4.56 -13.37
C ARG A 279 -23.10 -5.75 -14.22
N THR A 280 -22.67 -5.54 -15.47
CA THR A 280 -22.22 -6.61 -16.37
C THR A 280 -20.77 -7.04 -16.13
N PHE A 281 -20.02 -6.28 -15.31
CA PHE A 281 -18.59 -6.53 -15.11
C PHE A 281 -18.38 -7.85 -14.35
N HIS A 282 -17.50 -8.67 -14.90
CA HIS A 282 -17.11 -9.96 -14.36
C HIS A 282 -15.95 -9.79 -13.38
N GLN A 283 -15.80 -10.68 -12.40
CA GLN A 283 -14.64 -10.62 -11.48
C GLN A 283 -13.41 -11.35 -12.05
N LEU A 284 -13.62 -12.28 -12.99
CA LEU A 284 -12.60 -12.97 -13.77
C LEU A 284 -13.25 -13.57 -15.03
N THR A 285 -12.41 -14.05 -15.95
CA THR A 285 -12.82 -14.96 -17.03
C THR A 285 -11.94 -16.20 -16.98
N TYR A 286 -12.56 -17.39 -16.91
CA TYR A 286 -11.86 -18.68 -16.89
C TYR A 286 -12.37 -19.52 -18.06
N PHE A 287 -11.48 -19.91 -18.97
CA PHE A 287 -11.89 -20.49 -20.23
C PHE A 287 -10.88 -21.49 -20.79
N THR A 288 -11.36 -22.35 -21.70
CA THR A 288 -10.51 -23.17 -22.56
C THR A 288 -10.59 -22.67 -23.99
N TYR A 289 -9.47 -22.76 -24.70
CA TYR A 289 -9.39 -22.46 -26.12
C TYR A 289 -8.37 -23.39 -26.80
N HIS A 290 -8.85 -24.21 -27.72
CA HIS A 290 -8.09 -25.25 -28.43
C HIS A 290 -7.26 -26.15 -27.51
N GLY A 291 -7.82 -26.55 -26.37
CA GLY A 291 -7.20 -27.45 -25.39
C GLY A 291 -6.36 -26.76 -24.32
N GLN A 292 -6.01 -25.48 -24.48
CA GLN A 292 -5.29 -24.70 -23.46
C GLN A 292 -6.27 -24.03 -22.50
N THR A 293 -5.94 -24.01 -21.21
CA THR A 293 -6.72 -23.32 -20.17
C THR A 293 -6.16 -21.94 -19.85
N PHE A 294 -7.03 -20.94 -19.73
CA PHE A 294 -6.70 -19.54 -19.46
C PHE A 294 -7.49 -18.97 -18.28
N LEU A 295 -6.81 -18.20 -17.44
CA LEU A 295 -7.41 -17.40 -16.38
C LEU A 295 -7.07 -15.92 -16.60
N VAL A 296 -8.11 -15.10 -16.80
CA VAL A 296 -7.98 -13.64 -16.89
C VAL A 296 -8.54 -13.00 -15.64
N THR A 297 -7.73 -12.19 -14.98
CA THR A 297 -8.10 -11.39 -13.79
C THR A 297 -7.60 -9.95 -13.96
N HIS A 298 -8.01 -9.02 -13.10
CA HIS A 298 -7.44 -7.68 -13.16
C HIS A 298 -6.06 -7.64 -12.45
N GLY A 299 -5.98 -8.12 -11.21
CA GLY A 299 -4.79 -7.97 -10.35
C GLY A 299 -3.80 -9.14 -10.33
N GLY A 300 -4.10 -10.25 -11.00
CA GLY A 300 -3.25 -11.46 -11.00
C GLY A 300 -3.29 -12.24 -9.67
N LEU A 301 -2.98 -13.53 -9.74
CA LEU A 301 -2.88 -14.43 -8.60
C LEU A 301 -1.49 -15.05 -8.53
N ALA A 302 -1.05 -15.41 -7.32
CA ALA A 302 0.19 -16.14 -7.10
C ALA A 302 0.01 -17.67 -7.22
N HIS A 303 -1.23 -18.17 -7.30
CA HIS A 303 -1.57 -19.59 -7.44
C HIS A 303 -3.02 -19.74 -7.91
N LEU A 304 -3.33 -20.84 -8.60
CA LEU A 304 -4.72 -21.22 -8.93
C LEU A 304 -5.32 -22.00 -7.75
N PRO A 305 -6.32 -21.47 -7.02
CA PRO A 305 -6.97 -22.20 -5.93
C PRO A 305 -7.72 -23.44 -6.45
N GLU A 306 -7.92 -24.42 -5.58
CA GLU A 306 -8.79 -25.58 -5.88
C GLU A 306 -10.21 -25.14 -6.25
N GLU A 307 -10.76 -24.15 -5.52
CA GLU A 307 -12.11 -23.62 -5.74
C GLU A 307 -12.08 -22.10 -5.93
N LEU A 308 -12.18 -21.65 -7.19
CA LEU A 308 -12.14 -20.23 -7.56
C LEU A 308 -13.25 -19.40 -6.89
N LEU A 309 -14.41 -19.98 -6.59
CA LEU A 309 -15.48 -19.26 -5.89
C LEU A 309 -15.08 -18.81 -4.48
N HIS A 310 -14.11 -19.49 -3.85
CA HIS A 310 -13.66 -19.16 -2.50
C HIS A 310 -12.68 -17.97 -2.45
N VAL A 311 -12.16 -17.55 -3.60
CA VAL A 311 -11.33 -16.35 -3.69
C VAL A 311 -12.22 -15.11 -3.65
N SER A 312 -11.87 -14.15 -2.79
CA SER A 312 -12.61 -12.91 -2.70
C SER A 312 -12.50 -12.10 -3.99
N ALA A 313 -13.57 -11.39 -4.37
CA ALA A 313 -13.49 -10.47 -5.51
C ALA A 313 -12.39 -9.42 -5.32
N GLN A 314 -12.14 -8.99 -4.07
CA GLN A 314 -11.09 -8.04 -3.75
C GLN A 314 -9.70 -8.54 -4.17
N GLN A 315 -9.39 -9.82 -3.95
CA GLN A 315 -8.08 -10.39 -4.35
C GLN A 315 -7.92 -10.48 -5.87
N LEU A 316 -9.00 -10.75 -6.60
CA LEU A 316 -8.95 -10.82 -8.07
C LEU A 316 -8.80 -9.45 -8.72
N ILE A 317 -9.32 -8.43 -8.05
CA ILE A 317 -9.25 -7.03 -8.48
C ILE A 317 -7.89 -6.44 -8.09
N HIS A 318 -7.51 -6.49 -6.81
CA HIS A 318 -6.32 -5.80 -6.32
C HIS A 318 -5.04 -6.66 -6.37
N GLY A 319 -5.16 -7.93 -6.73
CA GLY A 319 -4.08 -8.92 -6.65
C GLY A 319 -3.89 -9.48 -5.24
N VAL A 320 -3.01 -10.48 -5.13
CA VAL A 320 -2.60 -11.10 -3.86
C VAL A 320 -1.19 -10.66 -3.46
N GLY A 321 -0.90 -10.67 -2.15
CA GLY A 321 0.39 -10.22 -1.63
C GLY A 321 0.60 -8.71 -1.69
N GLU A 322 1.83 -8.28 -1.45
CA GLU A 322 2.27 -6.89 -1.56
C GLU A 322 2.57 -6.55 -3.03
N TYR A 323 2.49 -5.28 -3.42
CA TYR A 323 2.77 -4.84 -4.80
C TYR A 323 4.18 -5.24 -5.29
N SER A 324 5.11 -5.44 -4.37
CA SER A 324 6.48 -5.88 -4.62
C SER A 324 6.63 -7.35 -4.98
N ASP A 325 5.63 -8.18 -4.67
CA ASP A 325 5.69 -9.60 -4.95
C ASP A 325 5.62 -9.83 -6.46
N ASP A 326 6.58 -10.60 -6.99
CA ASP A 326 6.60 -11.04 -8.38
C ASP A 326 5.54 -12.13 -8.60
N ILE A 327 4.29 -11.69 -8.73
CA ILE A 327 3.13 -12.57 -8.91
C ILE A 327 3.24 -13.44 -10.15
N ASP A 328 3.94 -12.95 -11.19
CA ASP A 328 4.12 -13.65 -12.45
C ASP A 328 5.00 -14.90 -12.26
N HIS A 329 6.15 -14.74 -11.61
CA HIS A 329 7.02 -15.86 -11.30
C HIS A 329 6.41 -16.80 -10.24
N LEU A 330 5.79 -16.25 -9.19
CA LEU A 330 5.13 -17.02 -8.15
C LEU A 330 4.01 -17.90 -8.71
N PHE A 331 3.21 -17.37 -9.64
CA PHE A 331 2.16 -18.15 -10.31
C PHE A 331 2.72 -19.35 -11.04
N VAL A 332 3.77 -19.17 -11.85
CA VAL A 332 4.41 -20.26 -12.60
C VAL A 332 4.96 -21.32 -11.63
N GLN A 333 5.64 -20.89 -10.57
CA GLN A 333 6.20 -21.78 -9.56
C GLN A 333 5.11 -22.61 -8.85
N ASN A 334 4.07 -21.93 -8.35
CA ASN A 334 3.01 -22.57 -7.56
C ASN A 334 2.02 -23.38 -8.40
N THR A 335 2.01 -23.20 -9.72
CA THR A 335 1.17 -23.98 -10.64
C THR A 335 2.01 -24.94 -11.50
N SER A 336 3.21 -25.29 -11.05
CA SER A 336 4.06 -26.25 -11.74
C SER A 336 3.31 -27.58 -11.94
N GLY A 337 3.30 -28.07 -13.19
CA GLY A 337 2.55 -29.27 -13.59
C GLY A 337 1.09 -29.04 -13.98
N LEU A 338 0.57 -27.81 -13.87
CA LEU A 338 -0.75 -27.45 -14.39
C LEU A 338 -0.63 -26.77 -15.75
N ASP A 339 -1.48 -27.17 -16.70
CA ASP A 339 -1.57 -26.58 -18.03
C ASP A 339 -2.51 -25.36 -18.03
N ILE A 340 -2.09 -24.31 -17.34
CA ILE A 340 -2.85 -23.06 -17.20
C ILE A 340 -1.98 -21.83 -17.46
N ILE A 341 -2.54 -20.87 -18.19
CA ILE A 341 -1.96 -19.56 -18.45
C ILE A 341 -2.75 -18.49 -17.70
N GLN A 342 -2.05 -17.62 -16.98
CA GLN A 342 -2.61 -16.42 -16.38
C GLN A 342 -2.41 -15.21 -17.28
N ILE A 343 -3.43 -14.36 -17.36
CA ILE A 343 -3.38 -13.04 -18.00
C ILE A 343 -3.95 -12.02 -17.00
N HIS A 344 -3.28 -10.88 -16.80
CA HIS A 344 -3.80 -9.81 -15.95
C HIS A 344 -3.44 -8.40 -16.43
N GLY A 345 -4.27 -7.42 -16.05
CA GLY A 345 -4.20 -6.04 -16.53
C GLY A 345 -3.35 -5.11 -15.68
N HIS A 346 -3.15 -5.46 -14.41
CA HIS A 346 -2.58 -4.57 -13.38
C HIS A 346 -1.29 -5.12 -12.77
N ARG A 347 -0.54 -4.26 -12.06
CA ARG A 347 0.67 -4.57 -11.27
C ARG A 347 1.88 -5.02 -12.10
N ASN A 348 2.62 -4.06 -12.66
CA ASN A 348 3.91 -4.31 -13.32
C ASN A 348 5.03 -3.39 -12.79
N LEU A 349 5.37 -3.52 -11.50
CA LEU A 349 6.44 -2.69 -10.90
C LEU A 349 7.81 -2.96 -11.51
N TYR A 350 8.08 -4.17 -12.00
CA TYR A 350 9.39 -4.53 -12.57
C TYR A 350 9.56 -4.10 -14.04
N ARG A 351 8.52 -3.54 -14.67
CA ARG A 351 8.50 -3.18 -16.10
C ARG A 351 8.77 -4.38 -17.01
N LEU A 352 8.22 -5.53 -16.64
CA LEU A 352 8.34 -6.75 -17.43
C LEU A 352 7.63 -6.57 -18.78
N PRO A 353 8.09 -7.28 -19.83
CA PRO A 353 7.38 -7.35 -21.10
C PRO A 353 6.01 -8.03 -20.91
N ILE A 354 5.18 -8.02 -21.96
CA ILE A 354 3.85 -8.66 -21.94
C ILE A 354 3.92 -10.09 -21.42
N GLN A 355 4.88 -10.90 -21.89
CA GLN A 355 5.14 -12.22 -21.32
C GLN A 355 6.09 -12.08 -20.12
N ALA A 356 5.53 -11.84 -18.94
CA ALA A 356 6.28 -11.60 -17.71
C ALA A 356 6.92 -12.87 -17.15
N ALA A 357 6.29 -14.04 -17.35
CA ALA A 357 6.84 -15.36 -17.08
C ALA A 357 6.31 -16.39 -18.09
N GLU A 358 6.85 -17.62 -18.08
CA GLU A 358 6.54 -18.68 -19.07
C GLU A 358 5.03 -18.85 -19.33
N ARG A 359 4.22 -18.86 -18.26
CA ARG A 359 2.75 -19.01 -18.30
C ARG A 359 2.01 -17.85 -17.62
N SER A 360 2.62 -16.67 -17.51
CA SER A 360 1.98 -15.47 -16.96
C SER A 360 2.21 -14.26 -17.87
N TYR A 361 1.12 -13.60 -18.24
CA TYR A 361 1.11 -12.43 -19.11
C TYR A 361 0.58 -11.21 -18.37
N ASN A 362 1.37 -10.13 -18.37
CA ASN A 362 1.12 -8.90 -17.66
C ASN A 362 0.88 -7.74 -18.64
N LEU A 363 -0.36 -7.28 -18.70
CA LEU A 363 -0.83 -6.28 -19.67
C LEU A 363 -0.82 -4.84 -19.10
N GLU A 364 -0.23 -4.61 -17.93
CA GLU A 364 0.02 -3.27 -17.41
C GLU A 364 1.18 -2.63 -18.17
N GLY A 365 0.86 -1.67 -19.04
CA GLY A 365 1.79 -0.95 -19.90
C GLY A 365 1.85 0.56 -19.66
N GLN A 366 1.17 1.06 -18.62
CA GLN A 366 1.07 2.49 -18.25
C GLN A 366 0.59 3.39 -19.39
N VAL A 367 -0.45 2.94 -20.10
CA VAL A 367 -1.03 3.64 -21.24
C VAL A 367 -1.39 5.10 -20.91
N GLU A 368 -1.83 5.37 -19.67
CA GLU A 368 -2.25 6.69 -19.21
C GLU A 368 -1.09 7.69 -19.04
N PHE A 369 0.15 7.20 -19.00
CA PHE A 369 1.36 8.00 -18.85
C PHE A 369 2.17 8.10 -20.15
N GLY A 370 1.56 7.75 -21.29
CA GLY A 370 2.23 7.71 -22.59
C GLY A 370 3.04 6.43 -22.82
N GLY A 371 2.79 5.40 -22.00
CA GLY A 371 3.24 4.04 -22.27
C GLY A 371 2.39 3.39 -23.37
N GLN A 372 2.13 2.10 -23.20
CA GLN A 372 1.52 1.28 -24.25
C GLN A 372 0.24 0.62 -23.74
N LEU A 373 -0.79 0.63 -24.57
CA LEU A 373 -1.89 -0.32 -24.44
C LEU A 373 -1.37 -1.69 -24.85
N ARG A 374 -1.44 -2.66 -23.95
CA ARG A 374 -1.01 -4.04 -24.20
C ARG A 374 -2.20 -4.93 -24.50
N VAL A 375 -2.09 -5.69 -25.58
CA VAL A 375 -3.15 -6.60 -26.03
C VAL A 375 -2.56 -7.95 -26.41
N LEU A 376 -3.19 -9.02 -25.95
CA LEU A 376 -2.96 -10.36 -26.46
C LEU A 376 -3.98 -10.69 -27.54
N LYS A 377 -3.54 -11.36 -28.59
CA LYS A 377 -4.41 -12.01 -29.56
C LYS A 377 -4.11 -13.50 -29.56
N ILE A 378 -5.07 -14.28 -29.10
CA ILE A 378 -4.99 -15.74 -28.97
C ILE A 378 -5.70 -16.34 -30.17
N THR A 379 -5.01 -17.19 -30.91
CA THR A 379 -5.54 -17.92 -32.07
C THR A 379 -5.21 -19.40 -31.95
N ALA A 380 -5.75 -20.25 -32.82
CA ALA A 380 -5.35 -21.66 -32.91
C ALA A 380 -3.83 -21.85 -33.15
N GLY A 381 -3.15 -20.84 -33.69
CA GLY A 381 -1.70 -20.86 -33.93
C GLY A 381 -0.83 -20.45 -32.74
N GLY A 382 -1.42 -19.96 -31.64
CA GLY A 382 -0.71 -19.50 -30.45
C GLY A 382 -1.13 -18.10 -30.00
N ILE A 383 -0.28 -17.48 -29.17
CA ILE A 383 -0.50 -16.15 -28.58
C ILE A 383 0.39 -15.12 -29.28
N GLU A 384 -0.23 -14.11 -29.86
CA GLU A 384 0.42 -12.91 -30.42
C GLU A 384 0.33 -11.77 -29.39
N THR A 385 1.41 -10.99 -29.24
CA THR A 385 1.50 -9.86 -28.30
C THR A 385 1.55 -8.54 -29.06
N HIS A 386 0.75 -7.55 -28.65
CA HIS A 386 0.70 -6.23 -29.26
C HIS A 386 0.92 -5.14 -28.21
N GLU A 387 1.82 -4.21 -28.50
CA GLU A 387 2.04 -2.99 -27.74
C GLU A 387 1.68 -1.79 -28.62
N ILE A 388 0.70 -1.01 -28.19
CA ILE A 388 0.19 0.14 -28.94
C ILE A 388 0.54 1.40 -28.17
N ASP A 389 1.46 2.19 -28.71
CA ASP A 389 1.87 3.45 -28.11
C ASP A 389 0.68 4.40 -27.96
N ASN A 390 0.59 5.08 -26.82
CA ASN A 390 -0.42 6.10 -26.61
C ASN A 390 0.14 7.51 -26.88
N PRO A 391 -0.21 8.16 -28.01
CA PRO A 391 0.19 9.53 -28.27
C PRO A 391 -0.68 10.57 -27.54
N VAL A 392 -1.84 10.17 -27.00
CA VAL A 392 -2.82 11.05 -26.36
C VAL A 392 -2.88 10.72 -24.87
N TYR A 393 -1.98 11.34 -24.14
CA TYR A 393 -1.92 11.21 -22.69
C TYR A 393 -1.78 12.58 -22.07
N ARG A 394 -2.14 12.67 -20.79
CA ARG A 394 -1.70 13.81 -20.00
C ARG A 394 -0.20 13.64 -19.85
N ALA A 395 0.58 14.37 -20.67
CA ALA A 395 1.99 14.58 -20.40
C ALA A 395 2.08 14.82 -18.91
N SER A 396 2.92 14.04 -18.21
CA SER A 396 3.02 14.22 -16.77
C SER A 396 3.11 15.73 -16.60
N GLU A 397 2.26 16.29 -15.73
CA GLU A 397 2.79 17.40 -14.99
C GLU A 397 3.99 16.75 -14.28
N ASN A 398 5.15 16.73 -14.96
CA ASN A 398 6.26 17.52 -14.54
C ASN A 398 5.66 18.79 -13.89
N LYS A 399 5.15 18.61 -12.67
CA LYS A 399 5.82 19.21 -11.55
C LYS A 399 7.30 18.79 -11.65
N GLN A 400 8.00 19.31 -12.68
CA GLN A 400 9.13 20.15 -12.38
C GLN A 400 8.67 20.89 -11.15
N PRO A 401 9.19 20.59 -9.95
CA PRO A 401 8.85 21.39 -8.77
C PRO A 401 8.99 22.81 -9.26
N VAL A 402 7.88 23.57 -9.32
CA VAL A 402 7.72 24.70 -10.25
C VAL A 402 9.04 25.44 -10.25
N PHE A 403 9.84 25.24 -11.31
CA PHE A 403 11.24 25.61 -11.23
C PHE A 403 11.24 27.11 -11.35
N VAL A 404 11.24 27.74 -10.17
CA VAL A 404 11.49 29.15 -9.93
C VAL A 404 10.45 30.03 -10.63
N GLN A 405 9.59 30.74 -9.88
CA GLN A 405 9.27 32.09 -10.36
C GLN A 405 10.64 32.78 -10.50
N PRO A 406 11.19 33.04 -11.70
CA PRO A 406 12.63 33.28 -11.91
C PRO A 406 13.19 34.50 -11.18
N ASN A 407 12.34 35.23 -10.46
CA ASN A 407 12.61 36.52 -9.85
C ASN A 407 12.08 36.63 -8.41
N LEU A 408 11.92 35.53 -7.64
CA LEU A 408 11.60 35.68 -6.22
C LEU A 408 12.82 36.24 -5.50
N THR A 409 12.78 37.50 -5.09
CA THR A 409 13.88 38.12 -4.35
C THR A 409 13.95 37.54 -2.94
N LEU A 410 15.10 37.71 -2.25
CA LEU A 410 15.22 37.28 -0.85
C LEU A 410 14.20 37.97 0.05
N ASP A 411 13.87 39.23 -0.22
CA ASP A 411 12.87 39.96 0.55
C ASP A 411 11.45 39.41 0.30
N ASP A 412 11.11 39.04 -0.94
CA ASP A 412 9.85 38.35 -1.23
C ASP A 412 9.78 36.99 -0.51
N PHE A 413 10.87 36.21 -0.55
CA PHE A 413 10.94 34.93 0.15
C PHE A 413 10.76 35.08 1.66
N LEU A 414 11.42 36.06 2.28
CA LEU A 414 11.28 36.37 3.71
C LEU A 414 9.86 36.80 4.07
N ALA A 415 9.21 37.62 3.24
CA ALA A 415 7.81 38.02 3.43
C ALA A 415 6.85 36.82 3.38
N HIS A 416 7.11 35.85 2.51
CA HIS A 416 6.34 34.61 2.46
C HIS A 416 6.55 33.74 3.70
N LEU A 417 7.79 33.60 4.20
CA LEU A 417 8.07 32.79 5.39
C LEU A 417 7.45 33.38 6.66
N ASP A 418 7.40 34.71 6.79
CA ASP A 418 6.79 35.40 7.95
C ASP A 418 5.28 35.14 8.06
N GLN A 419 4.59 34.99 6.91
CA GLN A 419 3.17 34.68 6.85
C GLN A 419 2.87 33.17 6.87
N HIS A 420 3.90 32.32 6.90
CA HIS A 420 3.77 30.88 6.69
C HIS A 420 3.54 30.12 8.00
N GLU A 421 2.34 29.56 8.20
CA GLU A 421 1.95 28.87 9.44
C GLU A 421 2.85 27.67 9.83
N TYR A 422 3.54 27.09 8.86
CA TYR A 422 4.42 25.92 9.05
C TYR A 422 5.91 26.27 9.24
N VAL A 423 6.29 27.56 9.20
CA VAL A 423 7.66 28.03 9.40
C VAL A 423 7.73 28.98 10.60
N GLN A 424 8.84 28.96 11.32
CA GLN A 424 9.16 29.90 12.40
C GLN A 424 10.55 30.50 12.17
N GLU A 425 10.66 31.81 12.35
CA GLU A 425 11.94 32.51 12.43
C GLU A 425 12.52 32.35 13.85
N LEU A 426 13.80 32.02 13.93
CA LEU A 426 14.57 32.07 15.16
C LEU A 426 15.73 33.06 14.98
N LYS A 427 15.64 34.19 15.70
CA LYS A 427 16.66 35.24 15.71
C LYS A 427 17.85 34.83 16.57
N LEU A 428 19.04 34.88 15.99
CA LEU A 428 20.30 34.46 16.60
C LEU A 428 21.24 35.68 16.77
N PRO A 429 22.33 35.54 17.55
CA PRO A 429 23.35 36.58 17.66
C PRO A 429 23.93 36.98 16.29
N HIS A 430 24.50 38.20 16.23
CA HIS A 430 25.17 38.74 15.04
C HIS A 430 24.28 38.96 13.81
N ASP A 431 23.02 39.35 14.06
CA ASP A 431 22.01 39.65 13.05
C ASP A 431 21.70 38.47 12.11
N ILE A 432 21.95 37.24 12.56
CA ILE A 432 21.62 36.03 11.80
C ILE A 432 20.25 35.54 12.25
N SER A 433 19.37 35.21 11.29
CA SER A 433 18.13 34.48 11.54
C SER A 433 18.22 33.10 10.91
N SER A 434 17.72 32.09 11.63
CA SER A 434 17.48 30.75 11.07
C SER A 434 15.99 30.52 10.91
N PHE A 435 15.61 29.85 9.83
CA PHE A 435 14.22 29.47 9.59
C PHE A 435 14.05 27.98 9.89
N ASN A 436 12.97 27.63 10.57
CA ASN A 436 12.72 26.27 11.01
C ASN A 436 11.26 25.89 10.86
N PHE A 437 10.97 24.60 10.82
CA PHE A 437 9.60 24.10 10.79
C PHE A 437 8.93 24.22 12.15
N THR A 438 7.65 24.60 12.16
CA THR A 438 6.83 24.51 13.37
C THR A 438 6.52 23.05 13.70
N LYS A 439 6.11 22.77 14.94
CA LYS A 439 5.63 21.42 15.33
C LYS A 439 4.42 21.00 14.48
N LYS A 440 3.58 21.97 14.09
CA LYS A 440 2.38 21.78 13.27
C LYS A 440 2.71 21.16 11.90
N ALA A 441 3.81 21.60 11.28
CA ALA A 441 4.29 21.06 10.00
C ALA A 441 4.50 19.53 10.05
N PHE A 442 5.06 19.04 11.16
CA PHE A 442 5.29 17.61 11.35
C PHE A 442 4.02 16.84 11.72
N SER A 443 3.14 17.39 12.55
CA SER A 443 1.92 16.70 12.97
C SER A 443 0.91 16.58 11.82
N GLU A 444 0.79 17.61 10.99
CA GLU A 444 -0.19 17.68 9.90
C GLU A 444 0.38 17.20 8.56
N ARG A 445 1.70 16.96 8.50
CA ARG A 445 2.43 16.49 7.30
C ARG A 445 2.19 17.38 6.09
N GLN A 446 2.09 18.70 6.30
CA GLN A 446 1.93 19.70 5.25
C GLN A 446 3.29 20.23 4.85
N TRP A 447 3.69 19.93 3.61
CA TRP A 447 4.98 20.31 3.03
C TRP A 447 4.73 20.91 1.66
N ASP A 448 5.31 22.08 1.41
CA ASP A 448 5.19 22.86 0.18
C ASP A 448 6.56 23.37 -0.28
N GLU A 449 6.63 23.97 -1.46
CA GLU A 449 7.88 24.42 -2.09
C GLU A 449 8.63 25.51 -1.31
N ILE A 450 7.95 26.23 -0.42
CA ILE A 450 8.51 27.32 0.37
C ILE A 450 9.05 26.76 1.68
N ASN A 451 8.25 25.97 2.39
CA ASN A 451 8.63 25.46 3.69
C ASN A 451 9.79 24.44 3.58
N VAL A 452 9.84 23.58 2.57
CA VAL A 452 10.93 22.59 2.42
C VAL A 452 12.33 23.21 2.29
N LYS A 453 12.40 24.48 1.85
CA LYS A 453 13.63 25.28 1.75
C LYS A 453 14.06 25.91 3.08
N ALA A 454 13.18 26.00 4.07
CA ALA A 454 13.48 26.65 5.34
C ALA A 454 14.52 25.87 6.18
N ARG A 455 14.68 24.56 5.95
CA ARG A 455 15.55 23.71 6.78
C ARG A 455 17.04 24.07 6.61
N GLY A 456 17.69 24.45 7.71
CA GLY A 456 19.13 24.71 7.72
C GLY A 456 19.51 25.89 6.82
N LEU A 457 18.67 26.93 6.81
CA LEU A 457 18.88 28.18 6.09
C LEU A 457 19.15 29.29 7.12
N PHE A 458 20.32 29.93 7.00
CA PHE A 458 20.79 30.99 7.89
C PHE A 458 21.05 32.26 7.07
N ILE A 459 20.37 33.34 7.42
CA ILE A 459 20.42 34.62 6.69
C ILE A 459 20.92 35.70 7.63
N ASN A 460 21.90 36.48 7.20
CA ASN A 460 22.26 37.71 7.87
C ASN A 460 21.27 38.81 7.45
N MET A 461 20.49 39.31 8.41
CA MET A 461 19.38 40.23 8.17
C MET A 461 19.83 41.65 7.81
N THR A 462 21.08 41.99 8.11
CA THR A 462 21.70 43.28 7.78
C THR A 462 22.22 43.32 6.34
N SER A 463 23.01 42.32 5.92
CA SER A 463 23.53 42.22 4.55
C SER A 463 22.55 41.59 3.56
N LYS A 464 21.49 40.94 4.05
CA LYS A 464 20.57 40.14 3.24
C LYS A 464 21.29 39.05 2.45
N GLN A 465 22.31 38.43 3.06
CA GLN A 465 23.07 37.33 2.48
C GLN A 465 22.79 36.02 3.23
N ILE A 466 22.77 34.91 2.49
CA ILE A 466 22.72 33.58 3.10
C ILE A 466 24.12 33.26 3.59
N VAL A 467 24.29 33.17 4.91
CA VAL A 467 25.59 32.90 5.54
C VAL A 467 25.86 31.41 5.68
N SER A 468 24.82 30.58 5.77
CA SER A 468 24.94 29.13 5.68
C SER A 468 23.67 28.48 5.14
N ARG A 469 23.83 27.40 4.35
CA ARG A 469 22.73 26.64 3.75
C ARG A 469 23.00 25.14 3.75
N SER A 470 21.95 24.35 3.99
CA SER A 470 21.95 22.89 3.87
C SER A 470 20.97 22.36 2.81
N TYR A 471 20.63 21.08 2.88
CA TYR A 471 19.62 20.43 2.04
C TYR A 471 18.23 21.02 2.18
N ASN A 472 17.51 21.08 1.06
CA ASN A 472 16.05 21.04 1.12
C ASN A 472 15.60 19.77 1.87
N LYS A 473 14.45 19.83 2.54
CA LYS A 473 13.89 18.66 3.22
C LYS A 473 13.51 17.58 2.19
N PHE A 474 14.19 16.43 2.27
CA PHE A 474 13.79 15.21 1.57
C PHE A 474 13.24 14.13 2.52
N PHE A 475 12.45 13.22 1.98
CA PHE A 475 11.62 12.25 2.73
C PHE A 475 12.08 10.81 2.50
N ASN A 476 11.70 9.90 3.40
CA ASN A 476 11.95 8.48 3.17
C ASN A 476 11.07 7.94 2.04
N ILE A 477 11.48 6.83 1.43
CA ILE A 477 10.61 6.01 0.59
C ILE A 477 9.31 5.69 1.37
N ASP A 478 8.18 5.75 0.67
CA ASP A 478 6.80 5.58 1.15
C ASP A 478 6.29 6.60 2.20
N GLU A 479 7.10 7.60 2.58
CA GLU A 479 6.68 8.66 3.51
C GLU A 479 5.71 9.66 2.88
N ARG A 480 5.83 9.91 1.58
CA ARG A 480 5.06 10.89 0.80
C ARG A 480 4.56 10.28 -0.50
N PRO A 481 3.45 10.79 -1.08
CA PRO A 481 2.98 10.34 -2.40
C PRO A 481 4.11 10.26 -3.43
N GLU A 482 4.91 11.31 -3.55
CA GLU A 482 6.05 11.41 -4.48
C GLU A 482 7.20 10.43 -4.18
N THR A 483 7.30 9.91 -2.96
CA THR A 483 8.33 8.91 -2.59
C THR A 483 7.78 7.49 -2.48
N ARG A 484 6.51 7.22 -2.85
CA ARG A 484 6.00 5.85 -2.89
C ARG A 484 6.58 5.10 -4.07
N MET A 485 6.82 3.81 -3.89
CA MET A 485 7.45 2.99 -4.93
C MET A 485 6.73 3.05 -6.29
N GLN A 486 5.40 2.95 -6.27
CA GLN A 486 4.53 3.06 -7.46
C GLN A 486 4.61 4.41 -8.19
N HIS A 487 5.13 5.45 -7.53
CA HIS A 487 5.35 6.77 -8.13
C HIS A 487 6.82 6.93 -8.55
N LEU A 488 7.77 6.46 -7.73
CA LEU A 488 9.20 6.50 -8.04
C LEU A 488 9.55 5.83 -9.38
N VAL A 489 8.84 4.76 -9.74
CA VAL A 489 8.99 4.07 -11.04
C VAL A 489 8.78 4.97 -12.27
N ASN A 490 8.05 6.07 -12.11
CA ASN A 490 7.77 7.03 -13.18
C ASN A 490 8.53 8.35 -13.01
N HIS A 491 9.13 8.59 -11.83
CA HIS A 491 9.70 9.90 -11.48
C HIS A 491 11.22 9.89 -11.36
N LEU A 492 11.85 8.76 -11.02
CA LEU A 492 13.31 8.70 -10.93
C LEU A 492 13.94 8.88 -12.30
N GLN A 493 14.79 9.88 -12.43
CA GLN A 493 15.61 10.08 -13.62
C GLN A 493 16.95 9.37 -13.45
N PHE A 494 17.21 8.39 -14.32
CA PHE A 494 18.45 7.62 -14.28
C PHE A 494 19.61 8.36 -14.97
N PRO A 495 20.87 8.17 -14.54
CA PRO A 495 21.30 7.26 -13.47
C PRO A 495 20.90 7.70 -12.07
N VAL A 496 20.56 6.73 -11.23
CA VAL A 496 20.30 6.92 -9.80
C VAL A 496 21.52 6.48 -9.02
N THR A 497 22.04 7.36 -8.18
CA THR A 497 23.21 7.12 -7.33
C THR A 497 22.76 6.91 -5.89
N VAL A 498 23.32 5.88 -5.26
CA VAL A 498 23.07 5.54 -3.86
C VAL A 498 24.31 5.88 -3.04
N TYR A 499 24.13 6.66 -1.99
CA TYR A 499 25.15 6.99 -1.02
C TYR A 499 24.85 6.38 0.34
N ASP A 500 25.89 6.03 1.08
CA ASP A 500 25.75 5.64 2.48
C ASP A 500 25.15 6.80 3.30
N LYS A 501 24.41 6.44 4.34
CA LYS A 501 23.86 7.42 5.26
C LYS A 501 24.54 7.29 6.62
N ALA A 502 25.51 8.17 6.87
CA ALA A 502 26.09 8.35 8.19
C ALA A 502 25.02 8.74 9.23
N ASN A 503 25.28 8.38 10.49
CA ASN A 503 24.33 8.51 11.60
C ASN A 503 24.89 9.35 12.75
N GLY A 504 24.75 10.66 12.62
CA GLY A 504 24.97 11.65 13.67
C GLY A 504 23.94 12.78 13.55
N TYR A 505 24.42 14.01 13.67
CA TYR A 505 23.61 15.19 13.42
C TYR A 505 24.24 16.10 12.36
N LEU A 506 23.38 16.90 11.72
CA LEU A 506 23.79 17.80 10.65
C LEU A 506 24.54 19.02 11.21
N GLY A 507 25.75 19.24 10.72
CA GLY A 507 26.53 20.46 10.92
C GLY A 507 26.83 21.15 9.60
N THR A 508 26.98 22.47 9.58
CA THR A 508 27.47 23.19 8.39
C THR A 508 28.49 24.26 8.75
N VAL A 509 29.40 24.51 7.81
CA VAL A 509 30.38 25.59 7.84
C VAL A 509 30.09 26.51 6.67
N GLY A 510 29.61 27.71 6.98
CA GLY A 510 29.35 28.78 6.03
C GLY A 510 30.29 29.97 6.24
N PHE A 511 29.89 31.15 5.74
CA PHE A 511 30.73 32.34 5.76
C PHE A 511 29.88 33.61 5.92
N ASN A 512 30.39 34.56 6.72
CA ASN A 512 29.78 35.87 6.92
C ASN A 512 30.65 36.97 6.30
N ASP A 513 30.17 37.53 5.19
CA ASP A 513 30.91 38.55 4.42
C ASP A 513 31.12 39.87 5.18
N ILE A 514 30.21 40.24 6.09
CA ILE A 514 30.34 41.50 6.86
C ILE A 514 31.52 41.42 7.83
N LYS A 515 31.69 40.26 8.46
CA LYS A 515 32.64 40.05 9.55
C LYS A 515 33.92 39.33 9.13
N ASP A 516 33.98 38.84 7.89
CA ASP A 516 35.05 38.00 7.38
C ASP A 516 35.35 36.80 8.31
N GLU A 517 34.32 36.06 8.69
CA GLU A 517 34.44 34.91 9.61
C GLU A 517 33.66 33.68 9.12
N LEU A 518 34.15 32.49 9.51
CA LEU A 518 33.42 31.24 9.33
C LEU A 518 32.19 31.21 10.22
N VAL A 519 31.09 30.64 9.72
CA VAL A 519 29.84 30.49 10.47
C VAL A 519 29.55 29.01 10.69
N PHE A 520 29.65 28.57 11.93
CA PHE A 520 29.36 27.19 12.33
C PHE A 520 27.91 27.06 12.77
N THR A 521 27.20 26.10 12.18
CA THR A 521 25.80 25.87 12.53
C THR A 521 25.47 24.40 12.70
N SER A 522 24.46 24.13 13.52
CA SER A 522 23.74 22.86 13.54
C SER A 522 22.44 23.01 12.75
N LYS A 523 21.43 22.17 13.03
CA LYS A 523 20.12 22.23 12.37
C LYS A 523 19.44 23.61 12.43
N SER A 524 19.60 24.33 13.55
CA SER A 524 18.80 25.53 13.85
C SER A 524 19.58 26.64 14.58
N TYR A 525 20.81 26.38 15.00
CA TYR A 525 21.56 27.29 15.86
C TYR A 525 22.96 27.53 15.29
N THR A 526 23.50 28.72 15.56
CA THR A 526 24.91 29.05 15.36
C THR A 526 25.71 28.75 16.63
N SER A 527 27.02 28.59 16.52
CA SER A 527 27.89 28.29 17.67
C SER A 527 27.88 29.35 18.78
N HIS A 528 27.52 30.60 18.46
CA HIS A 528 27.38 31.68 19.43
C HIS A 528 26.18 31.55 20.40
N VAL A 529 25.30 30.55 20.22
CA VAL A 529 24.12 30.34 21.07
C VAL A 529 24.45 29.38 22.21
N LYS A 530 24.51 29.88 23.45
CA LYS A 530 24.89 29.08 24.63
C LYS A 530 23.85 28.03 25.04
N GLN A 531 22.58 28.20 24.69
CA GLN A 531 21.51 27.25 25.08
C GLN A 531 21.54 25.93 24.28
N ASN A 532 22.28 25.86 23.17
CA ASN A 532 22.39 24.65 22.35
C ASN A 532 23.85 24.41 21.95
N GLN A 533 24.44 23.35 22.46
CA GLN A 533 25.87 23.11 22.27
C GLN A 533 26.23 22.46 20.93
N HIS A 534 25.28 21.90 20.18
CA HIS A 534 25.58 21.15 18.96
C HIS A 534 26.35 21.96 17.92
N ALA A 535 26.02 23.25 17.77
CA ALA A 535 26.72 24.14 16.83
C ALA A 535 28.13 24.52 17.33
N ALA A 536 28.29 24.70 18.64
CA ALA A 536 29.59 24.92 19.27
C ALA A 536 30.49 23.68 19.15
N TRP A 537 29.92 22.47 19.29
CA TRP A 537 30.67 21.24 19.06
C TRP A 537 31.10 21.05 17.61
N VAL A 538 30.35 21.57 16.62
CA VAL A 538 30.83 21.61 15.23
C VAL A 538 32.07 22.48 15.11
N GLU A 539 32.05 23.67 15.72
CA GLU A 539 33.19 24.59 15.75
C GLU A 539 34.40 23.97 16.46
N GLU A 540 34.21 23.42 17.67
CA GLU A 540 35.26 22.74 18.43
C GLU A 540 35.88 21.58 17.63
N LEU A 541 35.05 20.71 17.06
CA LEU A 541 35.52 19.56 16.29
C LEU A 541 36.21 19.99 14.99
N PHE A 542 35.72 21.03 14.33
CA PHE A 542 36.35 21.57 13.12
C PHE A 542 37.79 22.03 13.38
N TYR A 543 38.00 22.86 14.40
CA TYR A 543 39.35 23.32 14.76
C TYR A 543 40.23 22.23 15.37
N ALA A 544 39.64 21.15 15.91
CA ALA A 544 40.40 19.97 16.30
C ALA A 544 40.79 19.07 15.12
N THR A 545 40.04 19.13 14.02
CA THR A 545 40.23 18.30 12.82
C THR A 545 41.24 18.90 11.85
N PHE A 546 41.22 20.23 11.67
CA PHE A 546 42.00 20.93 10.65
C PHE A 546 43.09 21.82 11.27
N ASP A 547 44.27 21.85 10.64
CA ASP A 547 45.34 22.79 11.01
C ASP A 547 45.08 24.22 10.47
N ASP A 548 45.86 25.21 10.92
CA ASP A 548 45.67 26.62 10.56
C ASP A 548 45.71 26.85 9.03
N VAL A 549 46.54 26.11 8.29
CA VAL A 549 46.67 26.24 6.83
C VAL A 549 45.41 25.70 6.15
N GLN A 550 44.90 24.57 6.61
CA GLN A 550 43.67 23.98 6.12
C GLN A 550 42.46 24.85 6.45
N VAL A 551 42.40 25.44 7.65
CA VAL A 551 41.36 26.38 8.06
C VAL A 551 41.33 27.61 7.16
N ASP A 552 42.48 28.22 6.88
CA ASP A 552 42.59 29.39 5.99
C ASP A 552 42.18 29.04 4.55
N TYR A 553 42.56 27.85 4.07
CA TYR A 553 42.13 27.33 2.78
C TYR A 553 40.60 27.13 2.75
N ILE A 554 40.02 26.49 3.77
CA ILE A 554 38.57 26.28 3.85
C ILE A 554 37.83 27.62 3.89
N LYS A 555 38.28 28.58 4.72
CA LYS A 555 37.72 29.93 4.79
C LYS A 555 37.70 30.60 3.43
N SER A 556 38.81 30.54 2.70
CA SER A 556 38.90 31.09 1.34
C SER A 556 37.98 30.34 0.37
N TYR A 557 37.95 29.01 0.43
CA TYR A 557 37.12 28.17 -0.43
C TYR A 557 35.62 28.44 -0.25
N VAL A 558 35.11 28.50 0.99
CA VAL A 558 33.67 28.75 1.26
C VAL A 558 33.25 30.18 0.92
N ARG A 559 34.17 31.14 1.08
CA ARG A 559 33.95 32.54 0.69
C ARG A 559 33.89 32.67 -0.82
N ASP A 560 34.96 32.28 -1.50
CA ASP A 560 35.19 32.58 -2.92
C ASP A 560 34.25 31.80 -3.85
N ASN A 561 33.84 30.59 -3.44
CA ASN A 561 32.86 29.78 -4.19
C ASN A 561 31.40 30.03 -3.74
N HIS A 562 31.18 30.85 -2.71
CA HIS A 562 29.86 31.10 -2.13
C HIS A 562 29.13 29.80 -1.71
N VAL A 563 29.83 28.91 -1.02
CA VAL A 563 29.30 27.59 -0.61
C VAL A 563 29.29 27.42 0.92
N SER A 564 28.53 26.42 1.36
CA SER A 564 28.56 25.84 2.70
C SER A 564 29.05 24.41 2.62
N LEU A 565 30.00 24.04 3.48
CA LEU A 565 30.36 22.64 3.67
C LEU A 565 29.34 22.00 4.61
N VAL A 566 28.73 20.90 4.19
CA VAL A 566 27.71 20.19 4.95
C VAL A 566 28.31 18.90 5.49
N PHE A 567 28.26 18.71 6.81
CA PHE A 567 28.85 17.58 7.50
C PHE A 567 27.79 16.76 8.24
N GLU A 568 28.02 15.45 8.32
CA GLU A 568 27.50 14.66 9.44
C GLU A 568 28.54 14.72 10.57
N VAL A 569 28.09 15.19 11.73
CA VAL A 569 28.92 15.35 12.92
C VAL A 569 28.72 14.13 13.81
N ILE A 570 29.79 13.39 14.04
CA ILE A 570 29.80 12.17 14.84
C ILE A 570 30.55 12.45 16.14
N LEU A 571 29.85 12.32 17.27
CA LEU A 571 30.39 12.49 18.62
C LEU A 571 29.90 11.35 19.52
N PRO A 572 30.56 10.17 19.49
CA PRO A 572 30.03 8.95 20.13
C PRO A 572 29.78 9.11 21.64
N GLU A 573 30.63 9.89 22.33
CA GLU A 573 30.49 10.13 23.78
C GLU A 573 29.52 11.27 24.10
N LYS A 574 29.64 12.42 23.41
CA LYS A 574 28.83 13.62 23.71
C LYS A 574 27.39 13.53 23.18
N ASP A 575 27.16 12.87 22.05
CA ASP A 575 25.86 12.77 21.39
C ASP A 575 25.65 11.39 20.73
N PRO A 576 25.54 10.31 21.53
CA PRO A 576 25.41 8.95 21.02
C PRO A 576 24.12 8.77 20.21
N HIS A 577 24.30 8.39 18.94
CA HIS A 577 23.22 8.07 18.03
C HIS A 577 22.87 6.57 18.06
N ILE A 578 22.51 5.95 16.94
CA ILE A 578 22.02 4.55 16.89
C ILE A 578 23.10 3.61 16.35
N ILE A 579 23.84 4.06 15.35
CA ILE A 579 24.99 3.34 14.80
C ILE A 579 26.21 3.67 15.65
N THR A 580 27.00 2.64 15.97
CA THR A 580 28.21 2.78 16.77
C THR A 580 29.35 3.34 15.91
N TYR A 581 30.10 4.29 16.47
CA TYR A 581 31.34 4.84 15.90
C TYR A 581 32.41 4.90 16.99
N ASP A 582 33.67 4.75 16.61
CA ASP A 582 34.78 4.60 17.58
C ASP A 582 35.41 5.93 18.02
N HIS A 583 35.29 6.98 17.22
CA HIS A 583 35.93 8.28 17.47
C HIS A 583 35.12 9.44 16.89
N ASP A 584 35.31 10.61 17.50
CA ASP A 584 34.78 11.89 17.03
C ASP A 584 35.30 12.17 15.61
N GLN A 585 34.41 12.53 14.69
CA GLN A 585 34.78 12.83 13.30
C GLN A 585 33.74 13.69 12.57
N LEU A 586 34.22 14.47 11.60
CA LEU A 586 33.40 15.15 10.60
C LEU A 586 33.39 14.33 9.31
N ILE A 587 32.21 14.00 8.79
CA ILE A 587 32.04 13.35 7.50
C ILE A 587 31.45 14.37 6.53
N LEU A 588 32.19 14.74 5.48
CA LEU A 588 31.71 15.67 4.46
C LEU A 588 30.62 15.00 3.61
N LEU A 589 29.41 15.55 3.63
CA LEU A 589 28.27 15.02 2.89
C LEU A 589 28.15 15.67 1.51
N ASP A 590 28.03 16.99 1.46
CA ASP A 590 27.93 17.75 0.21
C ASP A 590 28.45 19.18 0.40
N ILE A 591 28.68 19.87 -0.71
CA ILE A 591 29.07 21.29 -0.76
C ILE A 591 27.89 22.03 -1.39
N VAL A 592 27.19 22.87 -0.63
CA VAL A 592 25.90 23.47 -1.02
C VAL A 592 26.07 24.97 -1.28
N LYS A 593 25.54 25.49 -2.39
CA LYS A 593 25.64 26.93 -2.70
C LYS A 593 24.79 27.77 -1.74
N ARG A 594 25.35 28.89 -1.25
CA ARG A 594 24.69 29.86 -0.36
C ARG A 594 23.75 30.79 -1.12
N GLN A 595 22.81 30.23 -1.86
CA GLN A 595 21.81 30.95 -2.67
C GLN A 595 20.40 30.43 -2.36
N LEU A 596 19.32 31.03 -2.89
CA LEU A 596 17.93 30.62 -2.60
C LEU A 596 17.46 29.36 -3.35
N SER A 597 17.87 29.22 -4.61
CA SER A 597 17.73 27.97 -5.36
C SER A 597 18.63 26.92 -4.73
N TYR A 598 18.09 25.71 -4.52
CA TYR A 598 18.92 24.64 -4.02
C TYR A 598 19.83 24.14 -5.14
N GLU A 599 21.13 24.20 -4.90
CA GLU A 599 22.16 23.71 -5.80
C GLU A 599 23.36 23.26 -4.95
N LYS A 600 24.04 22.21 -5.39
CA LYS A 600 25.22 21.68 -4.74
C LYS A 600 26.27 21.28 -5.77
N GLU A 601 27.52 21.23 -5.36
CA GLU A 601 28.61 20.77 -6.20
C GLU A 601 28.48 19.26 -6.50
N PRO A 602 28.94 18.79 -7.67
CA PRO A 602 28.96 17.37 -7.99
C PRO A 602 29.76 16.57 -6.97
N PHE A 603 29.42 15.29 -6.78
CA PHE A 603 30.13 14.41 -5.85
C PHE A 603 31.64 14.30 -6.12
N ALA A 604 32.08 14.46 -7.38
CA ALA A 604 33.49 14.51 -7.74
C ALA A 604 34.25 15.65 -7.02
N GLU A 605 33.61 16.81 -6.85
CA GLU A 605 34.19 17.95 -6.14
C GLU A 605 34.22 17.72 -4.63
N VAL A 606 33.16 17.10 -4.07
CA VAL A 606 33.13 16.66 -2.67
C VAL A 606 34.30 15.71 -2.38
N LYS A 607 34.52 14.73 -3.27
CA LYS A 607 35.62 13.78 -3.16
C LYS A 607 36.97 14.49 -3.26
N ARG A 608 37.17 15.33 -4.28
CA ARG A 608 38.40 16.14 -4.46
C ARG A 608 38.75 16.95 -3.20
N LEU A 609 37.77 17.67 -2.65
CA LEU A 609 37.97 18.48 -1.44
C LEU A 609 38.31 17.60 -0.22
N SER A 610 37.60 16.49 -0.06
CA SER A 610 37.84 15.56 1.05
C SER A 610 39.24 14.93 1.02
N GLU A 611 39.71 14.53 -0.16
CA GLU A 611 41.06 13.98 -0.38
C GLU A 611 42.14 15.05 -0.12
N GLN A 612 41.92 16.29 -0.59
CA GLN A 612 42.82 17.41 -0.35
C GLN A 612 42.94 17.77 1.13
N LEU A 613 41.84 17.66 1.88
CA LEU A 613 41.80 17.96 3.32
C LEU A 613 42.14 16.75 4.21
N GLY A 614 42.33 15.55 3.63
CA GLY A 614 42.60 14.33 4.38
C GLY A 614 41.43 13.89 5.27
N MET A 615 40.19 14.20 4.89
CA MET A 615 38.99 13.89 5.67
C MET A 615 38.08 12.87 5.00
N ARG A 616 37.16 12.26 5.76
CA ARG A 616 36.16 11.35 5.19
C ARG A 616 35.01 12.12 4.55
N CYS A 617 34.49 11.62 3.44
CA CYS A 617 33.22 12.05 2.88
C CYS A 617 32.22 10.88 2.84
N LYS A 618 30.95 11.18 2.51
CA LYS A 618 29.97 10.15 2.13
C LYS A 618 30.53 9.28 1.00
N GLN A 619 30.13 8.02 0.96
CA GLN A 619 30.59 7.02 0.02
C GLN A 619 29.49 6.68 -0.99
N GLN A 620 29.86 6.56 -2.26
CA GLN A 620 29.00 6.03 -3.29
C GLN A 620 28.94 4.51 -3.17
N VAL A 621 27.76 3.97 -2.89
CA VAL A 621 27.51 2.54 -2.70
C VAL A 621 27.21 1.84 -4.02
N ALA A 622 26.33 2.44 -4.84
CA ALA A 622 25.90 1.88 -6.11
C ALA A 622 25.43 2.96 -7.08
N VAL A 623 25.45 2.65 -8.38
CA VAL A 623 24.83 3.45 -9.43
C VAL A 623 23.97 2.51 -10.27
N PHE A 624 22.72 2.90 -10.47
CA PHE A 624 21.77 2.18 -11.31
C PHE A 624 21.44 3.01 -12.54
N HIS A 625 21.32 2.36 -13.69
CA HIS A 625 21.00 3.02 -14.96
C HIS A 625 19.56 2.77 -15.41
N ASP A 626 18.85 1.88 -14.73
CA ASP A 626 17.49 1.49 -15.02
C ASP A 626 16.72 1.15 -13.74
N TRP A 627 15.39 1.24 -13.82
CA TRP A 627 14.49 0.99 -12.71
C TRP A 627 14.57 -0.44 -12.17
N THR A 628 14.62 -1.43 -13.05
CA THR A 628 14.59 -2.84 -12.66
C THR A 628 15.80 -3.20 -11.79
N SER A 629 17.00 -2.74 -12.17
CA SER A 629 18.22 -2.94 -11.38
C SER A 629 18.18 -2.22 -10.03
N PHE A 630 17.72 -0.96 -10.00
CA PHE A 630 17.53 -0.21 -8.76
C PHE A 630 16.53 -0.89 -7.82
N TYR A 631 15.40 -1.35 -8.36
CA TYR A 631 14.34 -1.94 -7.57
C TYR A 631 14.74 -3.29 -6.96
N LYS A 632 15.47 -4.13 -7.71
CA LYS A 632 16.06 -5.37 -7.20
C LYS A 632 17.01 -5.10 -6.03
N TRP A 633 17.89 -4.11 -6.16
CA TRP A 633 18.75 -3.69 -5.07
C TRP A 633 17.93 -3.21 -3.87
N TYR A 634 16.94 -2.33 -4.08
CA TYR A 634 16.06 -1.84 -3.03
C TYR A 634 15.42 -3.00 -2.26
N GLN A 635 14.89 -4.01 -2.94
CA GLN A 635 14.28 -5.17 -2.29
C GLN A 635 15.28 -5.98 -1.47
N SER A 636 16.49 -6.19 -2.02
CA SER A 636 17.53 -6.96 -1.36
C SER A 636 17.96 -6.37 -0.02
N VAL A 637 17.97 -5.03 0.10
CA VAL A 637 18.41 -4.36 1.34
C VAL A 637 17.24 -3.97 2.26
N SER A 638 16.04 -3.73 1.73
CA SER A 638 14.90 -3.22 2.52
C SER A 638 14.41 -4.17 3.62
N HIS A 639 14.71 -5.46 3.50
CA HIS A 639 14.31 -6.49 4.46
C HIS A 639 15.51 -7.17 5.14
N ASP A 640 16.73 -6.74 4.83
CA ASP A 640 17.94 -7.31 5.40
C ASP A 640 18.27 -6.63 6.74
N ASP A 641 18.09 -7.37 7.84
CA ASP A 641 18.39 -6.91 9.20
C ASP A 641 19.86 -7.12 9.60
N THR A 642 20.65 -7.80 8.75
CA THR A 642 22.08 -8.02 8.99
C THR A 642 22.92 -6.78 8.70
N ILE A 643 22.39 -5.85 7.89
CA ILE A 643 23.06 -4.59 7.53
C ILE A 643 22.96 -3.61 8.71
N LYS A 644 24.07 -3.46 9.46
CA LYS A 644 24.17 -2.59 10.65
C LYS A 644 24.45 -1.11 10.31
N GLU A 645 23.73 -0.56 9.34
CA GLU A 645 23.83 0.83 8.89
C GLU A 645 22.52 1.59 9.14
N GLU A 646 22.53 2.94 9.10
CA GLU A 646 21.26 3.69 9.13
C GLU A 646 20.44 3.46 7.86
N GLY A 647 21.13 3.40 6.73
CA GLY A 647 20.56 3.17 5.40
C GLY A 647 21.23 4.06 4.36
N TYR A 648 20.46 4.51 3.38
CA TYR A 648 20.98 5.12 2.16
C TYR A 648 20.29 6.43 1.80
N VAL A 649 21.05 7.35 1.20
CA VAL A 649 20.51 8.50 0.48
C VAL A 649 20.53 8.18 -1.01
N ILE A 650 19.40 8.33 -1.66
CA ILE A 650 19.20 8.00 -3.07
C ILE A 650 19.00 9.30 -3.81
N GLU A 651 19.82 9.54 -4.83
CA GLU A 651 19.82 10.76 -5.63
C GLU A 651 19.70 10.40 -7.11
N ASP A 652 18.76 11.03 -7.80
CA ASP A 652 18.55 10.84 -9.23
C ASP A 652 19.33 11.88 -10.07
N ASN A 653 19.33 11.71 -11.39
CA ASN A 653 20.07 12.56 -12.32
C ASN A 653 19.54 14.00 -12.41
N SER A 654 18.33 14.27 -11.91
CA SER A 654 17.75 15.62 -11.85
C SER A 654 18.02 16.34 -10.52
N GLY A 655 18.67 15.66 -9.56
CA GLY A 655 18.93 16.14 -8.21
C GLY A 655 17.78 15.90 -7.24
N PHE A 656 16.77 15.10 -7.61
CA PHE A 656 15.75 14.62 -6.67
C PHE A 656 16.41 13.67 -5.66
N MET A 657 16.10 13.86 -4.38
CA MET A 657 16.66 13.07 -3.29
C MET A 657 15.54 12.37 -2.50
N THR A 658 15.74 11.09 -2.21
CA THR A 658 14.97 10.33 -1.21
C THR A 658 15.92 9.54 -0.33
N LYS A 659 15.39 8.79 0.64
CA LYS A 659 16.22 7.96 1.53
C LYS A 659 15.53 6.68 1.93
N LEU A 660 16.35 5.66 2.15
CA LEU A 660 15.96 4.37 2.69
C LEU A 660 16.56 4.24 4.09
N LYS A 661 15.77 3.77 5.05
CA LYS A 661 16.26 3.41 6.38
C LYS A 661 16.14 1.91 6.54
N LEU A 662 17.20 1.26 7.00
CA LEU A 662 17.26 -0.19 7.04
C LEU A 662 16.61 -0.76 8.32
N PRO A 663 16.18 -2.03 8.29
CA PRO A 663 15.50 -2.68 9.42
C PRO A 663 16.25 -2.54 10.75
N TYR A 664 17.57 -2.77 10.76
CA TYR A 664 18.41 -2.66 11.95
C TYR A 664 18.28 -1.30 12.65
N TYR A 665 18.41 -0.21 11.89
CA TYR A 665 18.29 1.14 12.42
C TYR A 665 16.88 1.45 12.90
N GLN A 666 15.87 1.04 12.13
CA GLN A 666 14.47 1.27 12.49
C GLN A 666 14.11 0.57 13.81
N PHE A 667 14.56 -0.67 13.98
CA PHE A 667 14.43 -1.44 15.21
C PHE A 667 15.02 -0.68 16.40
N TRP A 668 16.30 -0.32 16.34
CA TRP A 668 16.97 0.34 17.48
C TRP A 668 16.46 1.76 17.74
N LYS A 669 15.96 2.45 16.72
CA LYS A 669 15.26 3.73 16.89
C LYS A 669 13.96 3.58 17.67
N GLN A 670 13.20 2.52 17.39
CA GLN A 670 12.01 2.18 18.18
C GLN A 670 12.42 1.84 19.61
N MET A 671 13.45 1.02 19.81
CA MET A 671 13.93 0.65 21.15
C MET A 671 14.42 1.86 21.96
N ARG A 672 15.10 2.83 21.33
CA ARG A 672 15.47 4.11 21.97
C ARG A 672 14.25 4.89 22.47
N SER A 673 13.17 4.88 21.70
CA SER A 673 11.91 5.55 22.07
C SER A 673 11.22 4.83 23.24
N ILE A 674 11.31 3.49 23.28
CA ILE A 674 10.83 2.67 24.40
C ILE A 674 11.66 2.94 25.66
N LYS A 675 12.99 2.96 25.53
CA LYS A 675 13.92 3.29 26.61
C LYS A 675 13.59 4.61 27.30
N GLN A 676 13.33 5.67 26.54
CA GLN A 676 12.92 6.97 27.11
C GLN A 676 11.63 6.87 27.93
N ARG A 677 10.64 6.11 27.46
CA ARG A 677 9.35 5.96 28.16
C ARG A 677 9.45 5.11 29.43
N VAL A 678 10.27 4.06 29.41
CA VAL A 678 10.57 3.24 30.59
C VAL A 678 11.26 4.10 31.65
N ALA A 679 12.25 4.89 31.26
CA ALA A 679 12.92 5.84 32.16
C ALA A 679 11.95 6.86 32.78
N ASP A 680 10.94 7.32 32.01
CA ASP A 680 9.93 8.30 32.44
C ASP A 680 8.75 7.70 33.24
N LYS A 681 8.75 6.38 33.51
CA LYS A 681 7.68 5.65 34.26
C LYS A 681 6.26 5.82 33.70
N ARG A 682 6.09 6.04 32.38
CA ARG A 682 4.77 6.17 31.75
C ARG A 682 4.21 4.79 31.37
N SER A 683 3.03 4.44 31.92
CA SER A 683 2.19 3.22 31.72
C SER A 683 2.73 2.15 30.76
N THR A 684 3.02 0.96 31.29
CA THR A 684 3.66 -0.19 30.61
C THR A 684 2.73 -1.04 29.73
N GLN A 685 1.41 -0.99 29.97
CA GLN A 685 0.47 -1.96 29.39
C GLN A 685 0.12 -1.71 27.92
N LYS A 686 0.14 -0.44 27.48
CA LYS A 686 -0.17 -0.04 26.09
C LYS A 686 0.97 -0.35 25.11
N TYR A 687 2.18 -0.61 25.62
CA TYR A 687 3.39 -0.75 24.80
C TYR A 687 3.75 -2.19 24.47
N MET A 688 3.36 -3.17 25.30
CA MET A 688 3.41 -4.58 24.89
C MET A 688 2.69 -4.82 23.56
N GLN A 689 1.59 -4.08 23.31
CA GLN A 689 0.83 -4.16 22.06
C GLN A 689 1.55 -3.53 20.85
N ALA A 690 2.62 -2.75 21.06
CA ALA A 690 3.39 -2.09 20.00
C ALA A 690 4.67 -2.86 19.63
N LEU A 691 4.98 -3.96 20.32
CA LEU A 691 6.10 -4.84 20.01
C LEU A 691 5.63 -5.82 18.94
N GLN A 692 6.32 -5.84 17.81
CA GLN A 692 5.95 -6.60 16.62
C GLN A 692 6.80 -7.86 16.42
N THR A 693 7.98 -7.94 17.04
CA THR A 693 8.88 -9.10 16.91
C THR A 693 9.24 -9.68 18.27
N ALA A 694 9.64 -10.97 18.27
CA ALA A 694 10.09 -11.66 19.47
C ALA A 694 11.30 -10.95 20.11
N GLU A 695 12.22 -10.45 19.30
CA GLU A 695 13.41 -9.72 19.77
C GLU A 695 13.04 -8.40 20.46
N GLN A 696 12.06 -7.65 19.93
CA GLN A 696 11.55 -6.45 20.60
C GLN A 696 10.97 -6.78 21.98
N ALA A 697 10.26 -7.91 22.10
CA ALA A 697 9.74 -8.39 23.38
C ALA A 697 10.86 -8.78 24.35
N ARG A 698 11.90 -9.49 23.88
CA ARG A 698 13.06 -9.86 24.71
C ARG A 698 13.80 -8.64 25.22
N PHE A 699 14.14 -7.69 24.35
CA PHE A 699 14.82 -6.45 24.75
C PHE A 699 13.97 -5.64 25.74
N TYR A 700 12.67 -5.50 25.50
CA TYR A 700 11.78 -4.78 26.40
C TYR A 700 11.68 -5.42 27.78
N THR A 701 11.51 -6.75 27.86
CA THR A 701 11.48 -7.47 29.14
C THR A 701 12.80 -7.31 29.88
N TRP A 702 13.92 -7.55 29.20
CA TRP A 702 15.25 -7.35 29.78
C TRP A 702 15.45 -5.92 30.29
N LEU A 703 14.96 -4.91 29.56
CA LEU A 703 15.06 -3.51 29.92
C LEU A 703 14.24 -3.16 31.18
N LEU A 704 13.10 -3.83 31.41
CA LEU A 704 12.29 -3.65 32.62
C LEU A 704 12.94 -4.23 33.87
N GLU A 705 13.83 -5.21 33.71
CA GLU A 705 14.61 -5.83 34.79
C GLU A 705 15.82 -4.98 35.19
N GLN A 706 16.22 -4.03 34.35
CA GLN A 706 17.35 -3.14 34.64
C GLN A 706 16.99 -2.05 35.65
N ASP A 707 18.00 -1.58 36.39
CA ASP A 707 17.84 -0.46 37.30
C ASP A 707 17.37 0.81 36.54
N PRO A 708 16.28 1.48 36.96
CA PRO A 708 15.75 2.64 36.25
C PRO A 708 16.71 3.83 36.15
N VAL A 709 17.64 3.99 37.10
CA VAL A 709 18.66 5.05 37.05
C VAL A 709 19.70 4.72 35.99
N ASN A 710 20.12 3.45 35.92
CA ASN A 710 20.99 2.94 34.86
C ASN A 710 20.35 3.12 33.47
N VAL A 711 19.10 2.69 33.30
CA VAL A 711 18.35 2.86 32.04
C VAL A 711 18.27 4.33 31.64
N ARG A 712 18.08 5.26 32.58
CA ARG A 712 18.00 6.68 32.27
C ARG A 712 19.34 7.23 31.74
N ASN A 713 20.45 6.83 32.37
CA ASN A 713 21.77 7.40 32.12
C ASN A 713 22.50 6.75 30.94
N CYS A 714 22.29 5.46 30.65
CA CYS A 714 22.95 4.79 29.54
C CYS A 714 22.38 5.21 28.17
N SER A 715 23.21 5.27 27.14
CA SER A 715 22.79 5.39 25.75
C SER A 715 22.06 4.11 25.29
N ILE A 716 21.37 4.19 24.14
CA ILE A 716 20.76 2.98 23.55
C ILE A 716 21.83 1.98 23.08
N ILE A 717 23.02 2.47 22.71
CA ILE A 717 24.14 1.64 22.24
C ILE A 717 24.71 0.83 23.40
N GLU A 718 24.89 1.44 24.57
CA GLU A 718 25.37 0.75 25.77
C GLU A 718 24.37 -0.33 26.21
N LEU A 719 23.08 0.00 26.23
CA LEU A 719 22.03 -0.96 26.58
C LEU A 719 21.92 -2.09 25.56
N ARG A 720 22.07 -1.79 24.26
CA ARG A 720 22.18 -2.81 23.21
C ARG A 720 23.34 -3.76 23.49
N SER A 721 24.54 -3.22 23.73
CA SER A 721 25.73 -4.03 24.00
C SER A 721 25.56 -4.90 25.24
N GLN A 722 24.91 -4.40 26.29
CA GLN A 722 24.62 -5.19 27.49
C GLN A 722 23.60 -6.30 27.19
N PHE A 723 22.53 -6.00 26.45
CA PHE A 723 21.52 -6.97 26.06
C PHE A 723 22.10 -8.09 25.18
N GLU A 724 22.90 -7.73 24.17
CA GLU A 724 23.55 -8.68 23.26
C GLU A 724 24.52 -9.64 23.96
N GLN A 725 25.00 -9.30 25.17
CA GLN A 725 25.85 -10.16 26.00
C GLN A 725 25.06 -11.12 26.91
N THR A 726 23.73 -11.03 26.93
CA THR A 726 22.86 -11.91 27.74
C THR A 726 22.40 -13.14 26.96
N GLU A 727 22.00 -14.19 27.67
CA GLU A 727 21.34 -15.36 27.05
C GLU A 727 20.09 -14.96 26.24
N ALA A 728 19.35 -13.94 26.68
CA ALA A 728 18.18 -13.41 25.98
C ALA A 728 18.51 -12.71 24.65
N GLY A 729 19.74 -12.17 24.53
CA GLY A 729 20.28 -11.60 23.29
C GLY A 729 20.79 -12.66 22.30
N HIS A 730 21.15 -13.85 22.79
CA HIS A 730 21.70 -14.96 21.99
C HIS A 730 20.67 -16.01 21.55
N LEU A 731 19.39 -15.90 21.97
CA LEU A 731 18.32 -16.76 21.46
C LEU A 731 18.06 -16.43 19.98
N ASN A 732 18.56 -17.29 19.08
CA ASN A 732 18.35 -17.17 17.62
C ASN A 732 16.86 -16.96 17.28
N ASN A 733 16.60 -16.12 16.29
CA ASN A 733 15.28 -15.98 15.64
C ASN A 733 14.92 -17.17 14.72
N ASP A 734 15.72 -18.24 14.74
CA ASP A 734 15.50 -19.47 13.96
C ASP A 734 14.39 -20.32 14.60
N GLY A 735 13.12 -19.97 14.39
CA GLY A 735 12.04 -20.89 14.79
C GLY A 735 10.62 -20.35 14.87
N ILE A 736 10.29 -19.18 14.32
CA ILE A 736 8.90 -18.71 14.28
C ILE A 736 8.61 -18.09 12.91
N ASN A 737 8.76 -18.89 11.86
CA ASN A 737 8.15 -18.69 10.54
C ASN A 737 7.84 -20.08 9.96
N ALA A 738 7.00 -20.83 10.68
CA ALA A 738 6.38 -22.06 10.21
C ALA A 738 4.87 -21.94 10.33
#